data_AF-A0A8T0NEX9-F1
#
_entry.id   AF-A0A8T0NEX9-F1
#
_cell.length_a   1.000
_cell.length_b   1.000
_cell.length_c   1.000
_cell.angle_alpha   90.00
_cell.angle_beta   90.00
_cell.angle_gamma   90.00
#
_symmetry.space_group_name_H-M   'P 1'
#
loop_
_entity.id
_entity.type
_entity.pdbx_description
1 polymer ?
#
loop_
_entity_poly.entity_id
_entity_poly.type
_entity_poly.pdbx_seq_one_letter_code
_entity_poly.pdbx_strand_id
1 'polypeptide(L)'
;MAGLIASGVIKWTASKLASLVSPPIEPSSSSDEQQTSANRDVRMLQRRMASVQRSLEAIDEDSVRDESGRLRLREPQQFAYDAQDAIDEYKFELLRRRMDDPDSLPEDRSARKRKRKGDKKEPETDPVMVPVPDELALRVKRILERFKEITKAWNDLHLDEADAPFREEEEDFLPRPTTPHLDEPIVIGRDDDKENIVKLLLSMNGACGENNASVLPIIGMGGVGKTTLAQIVYNDPRITKQFGLMGWVYVSENFDLKTIMSKIIMSFTRKPCHITELDQLEYMLMEQVVGRKFLLVLDDVWSERKDLWDALLSAMSTAQLGAILVTTRNINVSSVIQTVPPYHVGCLPFDESWQLFKQLAFCHQDQNIEKVFEEIGRKIVQKCGGLPLAVKAIGSALRFEEDEETWADILDSEQWDLPTREDTVLPALKLSYVRMPIHLKRCFVFFTLFPKGHIFMKENVIYLWISLGILKQTSHQNPENIGNRYFNDLLHRTMVQRVLLDEGHNCFTIHDLFLDVAKFVSGEDILKLDTQYMPYLNDASQNLRYLSLAVSSSDHMILDLHTLPVTGGLRVLQVINALDDNKRYYSSFLQNNRRCISKLFCHHINVTLPEDLRGLRHLRALDLSRSALTSLPESIGELKLLRYLCIFETRIAKLPESICSLYNLKVLDARTNMLRELPQDIQKLVSLQHLSLDLWSPLCMPRGIGKLKRLKTLTRYSVGTGNWHCNIAELHHLVNIHGELCITGLSQVTNIDDAQTANLVG
;
A
#
# COMPACT_ATOMS: atom_id res chain seq x y z
N MET A 1 13.33 14.88 -2.01
CA MET A 1 12.49 13.76 -2.54
C MET A 1 11.15 14.19 -3.11
N ALA A 2 10.52 15.28 -2.68
CA ALA A 2 9.30 15.75 -3.34
C ALA A 2 9.55 16.14 -4.84
N GLY A 3 10.80 16.46 -5.22
CA GLY A 3 11.25 16.60 -6.61
C GLY A 3 11.22 15.31 -7.43
N LEU A 4 11.27 14.14 -6.79
CA LEU A 4 11.29 12.83 -7.44
C LEU A 4 9.87 12.32 -7.77
N ILE A 5 8.86 12.67 -6.97
CA ILE A 5 7.44 12.47 -7.29
C ILE A 5 7.04 13.43 -8.42
N ALA A 6 7.45 14.70 -8.33
CA ALA A 6 7.26 15.69 -9.39
C ALA A 6 7.98 15.30 -10.70
N SER A 7 9.22 14.82 -10.68
CA SER A 7 9.95 14.35 -11.87
C SER A 7 9.21 13.20 -12.59
N GLY A 8 8.58 12.29 -11.85
CA GLY A 8 7.82 11.17 -12.44
C GLY A 8 6.52 11.62 -13.08
N VAL A 9 5.81 12.49 -12.37
CA VAL A 9 4.64 13.22 -12.86
C VAL A 9 4.96 14.00 -14.13
N ILE A 10 6.11 14.68 -14.17
CA ILE A 10 6.55 15.50 -15.29
C ILE A 10 6.97 14.65 -16.49
N LYS A 11 7.72 13.56 -16.28
CA LYS A 11 8.14 12.64 -17.36
C LYS A 11 6.94 11.97 -18.02
N TRP A 12 5.97 11.56 -17.21
CA TRP A 12 4.71 10.98 -17.68
C TRP A 12 3.87 12.00 -18.44
N THR A 13 3.74 13.23 -17.94
CA THR A 13 2.99 14.29 -18.62
C THR A 13 3.66 14.73 -19.92
N ALA A 14 4.98 14.96 -19.94
CA ALA A 14 5.74 15.37 -21.12
C ALA A 14 5.68 14.35 -22.27
N SER A 15 5.85 13.04 -21.97
CA SER A 15 5.70 11.96 -22.95
C SER A 15 4.28 11.92 -23.53
N LYS A 16 3.28 12.13 -22.68
CA LYS A 16 1.85 12.05 -23.02
C LYS A 16 1.28 13.35 -23.60
N LEU A 17 2.11 14.37 -23.68
CA LEU A 17 1.87 15.69 -24.25
C LEU A 17 2.46 15.77 -25.66
N ALA A 18 3.61 15.14 -25.88
CA ALA A 18 4.17 14.91 -27.21
C ALA A 18 3.22 14.09 -28.10
N SER A 19 2.43 13.17 -27.51
CA SER A 19 1.40 12.42 -28.23
C SER A 19 0.12 13.21 -28.57
N LEU A 20 -0.03 14.44 -28.07
CA LEU A 20 -1.23 15.27 -28.26
C LEU A 20 -1.04 16.41 -29.29
N VAL A 21 0.20 16.63 -29.77
CA VAL A 21 0.54 17.81 -30.57
C VAL A 21 1.25 17.39 -31.86
N SER A 22 0.51 17.40 -32.97
CA SER A 22 1.05 17.26 -34.34
C SER A 22 1.55 18.63 -34.89
N PRO A 23 2.42 18.66 -35.93
CA PRO A 23 3.07 19.89 -36.43
C PRO A 23 2.07 20.88 -37.06
N PRO A 24 2.45 22.17 -37.18
CA PRO A 24 1.51 23.24 -37.57
C PRO A 24 1.05 23.13 -39.02
N ILE A 25 -0.23 23.42 -39.26
CA ILE A 25 -0.79 23.77 -40.57
C ILE A 25 -1.20 25.26 -40.49
N GLU A 26 -1.01 26.01 -41.58
CA GLU A 26 -1.17 27.47 -41.66
C GLU A 26 -2.62 27.95 -41.38
N PRO A 27 -2.80 29.17 -40.81
CA PRO A 27 -4.10 29.67 -40.34
C PRO A 27 -4.99 30.23 -41.46
N SER A 28 -6.32 30.08 -41.34
CA SER A 28 -7.29 30.65 -42.29
C SER A 28 -8.47 31.44 -41.69
N SER A 29 -8.53 31.71 -40.37
CA SER A 29 -9.60 32.56 -39.79
C SER A 29 -9.27 33.19 -38.42
N SER A 30 -10.03 34.22 -38.00
CA SER A 30 -9.84 34.93 -36.72
C SER A 30 -10.26 34.12 -35.48
N SER A 31 -11.12 33.11 -35.63
CA SER A 31 -11.39 32.07 -34.63
C SER A 31 -10.18 31.12 -34.45
N ASP A 32 -9.33 30.98 -35.47
CA ASP A 32 -8.09 30.19 -35.38
C ASP A 32 -7.01 30.92 -34.57
N GLU A 33 -7.07 32.25 -34.37
CA GLU A 33 -6.05 32.99 -33.60
C GLU A 33 -6.12 32.71 -32.09
N GLN A 34 -7.33 32.67 -31.50
CA GLN A 34 -7.49 32.26 -30.10
C GLN A 34 -7.16 30.77 -29.90
N GLN A 35 -7.48 29.94 -30.88
CA GLN A 35 -7.25 28.49 -30.84
C GLN A 35 -5.78 28.12 -31.04
N THR A 36 -5.06 28.86 -31.89
CA THR A 36 -3.61 28.77 -32.03
C THR A 36 -2.90 29.30 -30.79
N SER A 37 -3.44 30.33 -30.10
CA SER A 37 -2.93 30.81 -28.81
C SER A 37 -3.06 29.74 -27.71
N ALA A 38 -4.23 29.12 -27.54
CA ALA A 38 -4.42 28.09 -26.50
C ALA A 38 -3.53 26.84 -26.74
N ASN A 39 -3.40 26.41 -28.00
CA ASN A 39 -2.48 25.33 -28.38
C ASN A 39 -1.00 25.72 -28.18
N ARG A 40 -0.65 27.00 -28.40
CA ARG A 40 0.69 27.54 -28.12
C ARG A 40 0.98 27.57 -26.62
N ASP A 41 0.00 27.90 -25.80
CA ASP A 41 0.13 27.92 -24.34
C ASP A 41 0.29 26.51 -23.77
N VAL A 42 -0.51 25.53 -24.25
CA VAL A 42 -0.32 24.12 -23.90
C VAL A 42 1.09 23.64 -24.29
N ARG A 43 1.58 23.95 -25.50
CA ARG A 43 2.96 23.63 -25.94
C ARG A 43 4.02 24.30 -25.06
N MET A 44 3.80 25.54 -24.64
CA MET A 44 4.72 26.27 -23.76
C MET A 44 4.78 25.64 -22.37
N LEU A 45 3.65 25.15 -21.85
CA LEU A 45 3.59 24.39 -20.61
C LEU A 45 4.43 23.11 -20.71
N GLN A 46 4.35 22.36 -21.82
CA GLN A 46 5.16 21.14 -22.02
C GLN A 46 6.67 21.44 -21.95
N ARG A 47 7.13 22.50 -22.64
CA ARG A 47 8.54 22.88 -22.67
C ARG A 47 9.06 23.28 -21.29
N ARG A 48 8.26 24.04 -20.53
CA ARG A 48 8.60 24.47 -19.17
C ARG A 48 8.61 23.30 -18.20
N MET A 49 7.63 22.41 -18.28
CA MET A 49 7.63 21.16 -17.52
C MET A 49 8.90 20.33 -17.78
N ALA A 50 9.27 20.12 -19.05
CA ALA A 50 10.51 19.41 -19.39
C ALA A 50 11.78 20.11 -18.84
N SER A 51 11.77 21.44 -18.73
CA SER A 51 12.85 22.19 -18.09
C SER A 51 12.90 21.96 -16.58
N VAL A 52 11.75 22.06 -15.90
CA VAL A 52 11.63 21.76 -14.46
C VAL A 52 12.07 20.32 -14.17
N GLN A 53 11.73 19.37 -15.05
CA GLN A 53 12.17 17.99 -14.92
C GLN A 53 13.69 17.85 -14.90
N ARG A 54 14.39 18.48 -15.86
CA ARG A 54 15.85 18.41 -15.94
C ARG A 54 16.50 19.07 -14.73
N SER A 55 15.92 20.17 -14.24
CA SER A 55 16.39 20.82 -13.02
C SER A 55 16.15 19.95 -11.78
N LEU A 56 14.98 19.29 -11.65
CA LEU A 56 14.69 18.37 -10.55
C LEU A 56 15.51 17.08 -10.59
N GLU A 57 15.90 16.61 -11.78
CA GLU A 57 16.76 15.43 -11.97
C GLU A 57 18.27 15.76 -11.78
N ALA A 58 18.67 17.02 -11.92
CA ALA A 58 20.05 17.48 -11.76
C ALA A 58 20.41 17.94 -10.33
N ILE A 59 19.44 17.96 -9.40
CA ILE A 59 19.67 18.32 -8.00
C ILE A 59 20.08 17.06 -7.22
N ASP A 60 21.32 17.05 -6.72
CA ASP A 60 21.90 15.93 -5.96
C ASP A 60 21.15 15.63 -4.65
N GLU A 61 21.12 14.36 -4.26
CA GLU A 61 20.43 13.90 -3.04
C GLU A 61 21.00 14.54 -1.76
N ASP A 62 22.25 15.03 -1.77
CA ASP A 62 22.88 15.72 -0.66
C ASP A 62 22.40 17.17 -0.48
N SER A 63 21.85 17.81 -1.51
CA SER A 63 21.27 19.17 -1.38
C SER A 63 19.90 19.17 -0.69
N VAL A 64 19.35 18.00 -0.37
CA VAL A 64 18.06 17.79 0.31
C VAL A 64 18.23 17.68 1.84
N ARG A 65 19.48 17.61 2.32
CA ARG A 65 19.81 17.64 3.75
C ARG A 65 19.52 19.01 4.37
N ASP A 66 19.58 20.07 3.56
CA ASP A 66 19.31 21.45 3.97
C ASP A 66 17.82 21.82 3.79
N GLU A 67 17.22 22.44 4.80
CA GLU A 67 15.84 22.93 4.84
C GLU A 67 15.59 23.93 3.70
N SER A 68 16.62 24.72 3.35
CA SER A 68 16.60 25.67 2.24
C SER A 68 16.38 24.96 0.88
N GLY A 69 17.02 23.79 0.70
CA GLY A 69 16.88 22.95 -0.48
C GLY A 69 15.48 22.34 -0.60
N ARG A 70 14.84 22.00 0.52
CA ARG A 70 13.48 21.46 0.55
C ARG A 70 12.43 22.52 0.21
N LEU A 71 12.55 23.72 0.78
CA LEU A 71 11.67 24.85 0.48
C LEU A 71 11.80 25.27 -1.00
N ARG A 72 13.02 25.33 -1.54
CA ARG A 72 13.29 25.61 -2.97
C ARG A 72 12.61 24.62 -3.92
N LEU A 73 12.42 23.38 -3.48
CA LEU A 73 11.81 22.33 -4.28
C LEU A 73 10.27 22.33 -4.21
N ARG A 74 9.66 22.98 -3.21
CA ARG A 74 8.20 22.95 -2.96
C ARG A 74 7.38 23.62 -4.07
N GLU A 75 7.78 24.81 -4.49
CA GLU A 75 7.03 25.56 -5.53
C GLU A 75 7.10 24.92 -6.92
N PRO A 76 8.27 24.44 -7.41
CA PRO A 76 8.34 23.69 -8.67
C PRO A 76 7.50 22.40 -8.67
N GLN A 77 7.37 21.74 -7.52
CA GLN A 77 6.53 20.54 -7.39
C GLN A 77 5.05 20.88 -7.47
N GLN A 78 4.61 21.92 -6.76
CA GLN A 78 3.23 22.37 -6.82
C GLN A 78 2.85 22.77 -8.25
N PHE A 79 3.75 23.47 -8.95
CA PHE A 79 3.59 23.77 -10.37
C PHE A 79 3.46 22.49 -11.22
N ALA A 80 4.30 21.49 -10.99
CA ALA A 80 4.25 20.22 -11.72
C ALA A 80 2.91 19.49 -11.50
N TYR A 81 2.40 19.52 -10.28
CA TYR A 81 1.10 18.96 -9.94
C TYR A 81 -0.04 19.70 -10.63
N ASP A 82 -0.09 21.03 -10.51
CA ASP A 82 -1.11 21.89 -11.12
C ASP A 82 -1.14 21.70 -12.65
N ALA A 83 0.04 21.64 -13.27
CA ALA A 83 0.17 21.39 -14.71
C ALA A 83 -0.35 20.00 -15.10
N GLN A 84 -0.03 18.95 -14.32
CA GLN A 84 -0.54 17.60 -14.57
C GLN A 84 -2.06 17.53 -14.44
N ASP A 85 -2.63 18.16 -13.42
CA ASP A 85 -4.07 18.16 -13.18
C ASP A 85 -4.80 18.83 -14.36
N ALA A 86 -4.31 19.96 -14.87
CA ALA A 86 -4.84 20.62 -16.06
C ALA A 86 -4.76 19.74 -17.33
N ILE A 87 -3.65 19.02 -17.52
CA ILE A 87 -3.47 18.12 -18.68
C ILE A 87 -4.41 16.91 -18.60
N ASP A 88 -4.57 16.35 -17.41
CA ASP A 88 -5.45 15.19 -17.20
C ASP A 88 -6.92 15.57 -17.40
N GLU A 89 -7.33 16.78 -16.98
CA GLU A 89 -8.66 17.32 -17.26
C GLU A 89 -8.88 17.57 -18.76
N TYR A 90 -7.87 18.08 -19.48
CA TYR A 90 -7.96 18.23 -20.93
C TYR A 90 -8.26 16.89 -21.61
N LYS A 91 -7.53 15.84 -21.21
CA LYS A 91 -7.71 14.49 -21.75
C LYS A 91 -9.08 13.93 -21.42
N PHE A 92 -9.57 14.18 -20.22
CA PHE A 92 -10.93 13.82 -19.86
C PHE A 92 -11.94 14.46 -20.80
N GLU A 93 -11.82 15.77 -21.07
CA GLU A 93 -12.76 16.48 -21.94
C GLU A 93 -12.71 15.98 -23.39
N LEU A 94 -11.51 15.63 -23.89
CA LEU A 94 -11.36 14.97 -25.19
C LEU A 94 -12.08 13.61 -25.24
N LEU A 95 -11.98 12.82 -24.17
CA LEU A 95 -12.68 11.53 -24.07
C LEU A 95 -14.19 11.74 -23.98
N ARG A 96 -14.65 12.67 -23.14
CA ARG A 96 -16.06 13.00 -22.98
C ARG A 96 -16.73 13.39 -24.29
N ARG A 97 -16.13 14.31 -25.06
CA ARG A 97 -16.69 14.74 -26.36
C ARG A 97 -16.77 13.60 -27.37
N ARG A 98 -15.81 12.67 -27.35
CA ARG A 98 -15.88 11.45 -28.17
C ARG A 98 -17.02 10.53 -27.74
N MET A 99 -17.39 10.51 -26.47
CA MET A 99 -18.50 9.68 -25.98
C MET A 99 -19.87 10.33 -26.18
N ASP A 100 -19.93 11.66 -26.16
CA ASP A 100 -21.17 12.44 -26.30
C ASP A 100 -21.52 12.74 -27.78
N ASP A 101 -20.60 12.53 -28.73
CA ASP A 101 -20.85 12.68 -30.17
C ASP A 101 -21.41 11.38 -30.80
N PRO A 102 -22.70 11.36 -31.19
CA PRO A 102 -23.37 10.16 -31.72
C PRO A 102 -22.82 9.66 -33.06
N ASP A 103 -22.10 10.48 -33.84
CA ASP A 103 -21.54 10.11 -35.15
C ASP A 103 -20.13 9.48 -35.06
N SER A 104 -19.53 9.46 -33.86
CA SER A 104 -18.14 9.02 -33.64
C SER A 104 -18.00 7.56 -33.17
N LEU A 105 -19.11 6.86 -32.94
CA LEU A 105 -19.12 5.43 -32.64
C LEU A 105 -18.66 4.65 -33.88
N PRO A 106 -17.70 3.71 -33.77
CA PRO A 106 -17.44 2.75 -34.83
C PRO A 106 -18.58 1.73 -34.83
N GLU A 107 -19.72 2.09 -35.42
CA GLU A 107 -20.63 1.07 -35.95
C GLU A 107 -19.98 0.41 -37.16
N ASP A 108 -20.16 -0.90 -37.20
CA ASP A 108 -19.62 -1.87 -38.14
C ASP A 108 -19.84 -1.45 -39.60
N ARG A 109 -18.90 -0.69 -40.18
CA ARG A 109 -18.87 -0.36 -41.62
C ARG A 109 -18.40 -1.56 -42.45
N SER A 110 -19.00 -2.73 -42.27
CA SER A 110 -18.72 -3.93 -43.06
C SER A 110 -19.71 -4.17 -44.21
N ALA A 111 -20.78 -3.37 -44.37
CA ALA A 111 -21.81 -3.65 -45.39
C ALA A 111 -21.70 -2.91 -46.74
N ARG A 112 -20.83 -1.90 -46.93
CA ARG A 112 -20.73 -1.20 -48.24
C ARG A 112 -19.33 -0.70 -48.58
N LYS A 113 -18.47 -1.58 -49.11
CA LYS A 113 -17.52 -1.26 -50.19
C LYS A 113 -16.95 -2.53 -50.82
N ARG A 114 -17.21 -2.71 -52.11
CA ARG A 114 -16.69 -3.80 -52.94
C ARG A 114 -15.15 -3.82 -52.90
N LYS A 115 -14.61 -5.03 -52.78
CA LYS A 115 -13.20 -5.46 -52.92
C LYS A 115 -12.33 -4.57 -53.84
N ARG A 116 -11.14 -4.24 -53.35
CA ARG A 116 -9.87 -4.48 -54.08
C ARG A 116 -8.78 -4.90 -53.10
N LYS A 117 -8.13 -6.01 -53.44
CA LYS A 117 -7.18 -6.79 -52.64
C LYS A 117 -5.78 -6.19 -52.80
N GLY A 118 -5.05 -5.98 -51.70
CA GLY A 118 -3.64 -5.58 -51.71
C GLY A 118 -3.28 -4.67 -50.52
N ASP A 119 -2.48 -5.22 -49.61
CA ASP A 119 -1.75 -4.60 -48.48
C ASP A 119 -2.11 -3.17 -48.09
N LYS A 120 -2.78 -3.02 -46.93
CA LYS A 120 -2.81 -1.74 -46.20
C LYS A 120 -2.85 -1.97 -44.69
N LYS A 121 -1.86 -1.36 -44.03
CA LYS A 121 -1.90 -0.96 -42.60
C LYS A 121 -3.24 -0.31 -42.28
N GLU A 122 -3.69 -0.49 -41.04
CA GLU A 122 -4.82 0.24 -40.46
C GLU A 122 -4.70 1.74 -40.77
N PRO A 123 -5.76 2.42 -41.21
CA PRO A 123 -5.71 3.86 -41.39
C PRO A 123 -5.69 4.51 -40.00
N GLU A 124 -4.57 5.16 -39.65
CA GLU A 124 -4.55 6.16 -38.59
C GLU A 124 -5.58 7.23 -38.95
N THR A 125 -6.67 7.30 -38.18
CA THR A 125 -7.64 8.37 -38.28
C THR A 125 -6.99 9.68 -37.84
N ASP A 126 -7.07 10.70 -38.70
CA ASP A 126 -6.56 12.04 -38.41
C ASP A 126 -7.05 12.53 -37.03
N PRO A 127 -6.18 13.13 -36.20
CA PRO A 127 -6.57 13.61 -34.89
C PRO A 127 -7.59 14.74 -35.06
N VAL A 128 -8.83 14.48 -34.67
CA VAL A 128 -9.89 15.49 -34.56
C VAL A 128 -9.35 16.67 -33.74
N MET A 129 -9.15 17.83 -34.38
CA MET A 129 -8.74 19.07 -33.70
C MET A 129 -9.93 19.57 -32.88
N VAL A 130 -9.87 19.31 -31.57
CA VAL A 130 -10.89 19.78 -30.62
C VAL A 130 -10.48 21.15 -30.06
N PRO A 131 -11.35 22.17 -30.07
CA PRO A 131 -11.09 23.45 -29.39
C PRO A 131 -10.89 23.25 -27.89
N VAL A 132 -9.78 23.78 -27.36
CA VAL A 132 -9.50 23.84 -25.92
C VAL A 132 -10.62 24.67 -25.26
N PRO A 133 -11.31 24.17 -24.22
CA PRO A 133 -12.31 24.96 -23.50
C PRO A 133 -11.69 26.24 -22.93
N ASP A 134 -12.39 27.37 -23.05
CA ASP A 134 -11.89 28.69 -22.64
C ASP A 134 -11.45 28.73 -21.17
N GLU A 135 -12.18 28.04 -20.30
CA GLU A 135 -11.84 27.92 -18.87
C GLU A 135 -10.49 27.22 -18.64
N LEU A 136 -10.20 26.19 -19.44
CA LEU A 136 -8.95 25.45 -19.35
C LEU A 136 -7.78 26.25 -19.94
N ALA A 137 -8.01 26.97 -21.04
CA ALA A 137 -7.03 27.88 -21.63
C ALA A 137 -6.64 28.99 -20.64
N LEU A 138 -7.62 29.60 -19.97
CA LEU A 138 -7.41 30.59 -18.91
C LEU A 138 -6.64 30.01 -17.71
N ARG A 139 -6.92 28.76 -17.33
CA ARG A 139 -6.21 28.09 -16.23
C ARG A 139 -4.76 27.74 -16.60
N VAL A 140 -4.51 27.24 -17.81
CA VAL A 140 -3.15 27.00 -18.33
C VAL A 140 -2.36 28.30 -18.40
N LYS A 141 -2.98 29.40 -18.84
CA LYS A 141 -2.35 30.73 -18.88
C LYS A 141 -1.97 31.21 -17.46
N ARG A 142 -2.87 31.09 -16.48
CA ARG A 142 -2.57 31.39 -15.07
C ARG A 142 -1.42 30.55 -14.51
N ILE A 143 -1.38 29.26 -14.84
CA ILE A 143 -0.27 28.36 -14.43
C ILE A 143 1.05 28.82 -15.05
N LEU A 144 1.05 29.23 -16.32
CA LEU A 144 2.24 29.74 -17.01
C LEU A 144 2.73 31.08 -16.45
N GLU A 145 1.81 31.98 -16.07
CA GLU A 145 2.11 33.26 -15.42
C GLU A 145 2.73 33.05 -14.04
N ARG A 146 2.12 32.21 -13.19
CA ARG A 146 2.70 31.81 -11.88
C ARG A 146 4.11 31.23 -12.04
N PHE A 147 4.37 30.42 -13.07
CA PHE A 147 5.73 29.91 -13.30
C PHE A 147 6.73 31.01 -13.68
N LYS A 148 6.31 32.03 -14.42
CA LYS A 148 7.18 33.20 -14.73
C LYS A 148 7.53 33.95 -13.45
N GLU A 149 6.55 34.10 -12.56
CA GLU A 149 6.75 34.75 -11.25
C GLU A 149 7.71 33.95 -10.39
N ILE A 150 7.52 32.63 -10.27
CA ILE A 150 8.42 31.74 -9.52
C ILE A 150 9.84 31.82 -10.07
N THR A 151 10.02 31.66 -11.39
CA THR A 151 11.37 31.74 -12.01
C THR A 151 12.02 33.11 -11.89
N LYS A 152 11.24 34.18 -11.83
CA LYS A 152 11.75 35.54 -11.58
C LYS A 152 12.15 35.73 -10.10
N ALA A 153 11.28 35.33 -9.17
CA ALA A 153 11.55 35.34 -7.74
C ALA A 153 12.75 34.47 -7.37
N TRP A 154 12.95 33.34 -8.05
CA TRP A 154 14.12 32.46 -7.89
C TRP A 154 15.44 33.14 -8.27
N ASN A 155 15.42 34.04 -9.25
CA ASN A 155 16.60 34.80 -9.63
C ASN A 155 16.84 36.00 -8.67
N ASP A 156 15.77 36.51 -8.04
CA ASP A 156 15.78 37.72 -7.23
C ASP A 156 16.02 37.45 -5.72
N LEU A 157 15.69 36.26 -5.21
CA LEU A 157 15.76 35.91 -3.78
C LEU A 157 16.88 34.89 -3.49
N HIS A 158 18.02 35.38 -3.01
CA HIS A 158 19.02 34.56 -2.30
C HIS A 158 18.50 34.30 -0.88
N LEU A 159 17.62 33.31 -0.72
CA LEU A 159 17.04 32.94 0.58
C LEU A 159 18.12 32.30 1.49
N ASP A 160 18.32 32.90 2.67
CA ASP A 160 19.27 32.51 3.72
C ASP A 160 18.59 31.66 4.82
N GLU A 161 19.40 30.92 5.57
CA GLU A 161 19.04 29.93 6.60
C GLU A 161 18.13 30.45 7.74
N ALA A 162 17.94 31.76 7.88
CA ALA A 162 17.25 32.39 9.02
C ALA A 162 15.72 32.37 8.94
N ASP A 163 15.12 32.01 7.80
CA ASP A 163 13.67 32.09 7.56
C ASP A 163 12.91 30.77 7.88
N ALA A 164 13.59 29.75 8.38
CA ALA A 164 12.96 28.48 8.74
C ALA A 164 12.27 28.56 10.13
N PRO A 165 10.94 28.34 10.25
CA PRO A 165 10.30 28.23 11.54
C PRO A 165 10.76 26.94 12.26
N PHE A 166 11.18 27.09 13.52
CA PHE A 166 11.42 25.97 14.43
C PHE A 166 10.15 25.14 14.63
N ARG A 167 10.27 23.81 14.54
CA ARG A 167 9.23 22.86 14.93
C ARG A 167 9.59 22.26 16.28
N GLU A 168 8.68 22.40 17.25
CA GLU A 168 8.69 21.64 18.50
C GLU A 168 8.45 20.15 18.19
N GLU A 169 9.19 19.29 18.90
CA GLU A 169 9.11 17.82 18.84
C GLU A 169 7.82 17.27 19.48
N GLU A 170 7.62 15.96 19.29
CA GLU A 170 6.69 15.02 19.96
C GLU A 170 5.52 14.54 19.10
N GLU A 171 5.55 13.26 18.69
CA GLU A 171 4.38 12.36 18.71
C GLU A 171 4.76 10.89 18.44
N ASP A 172 4.09 9.99 19.17
CA ASP A 172 4.52 8.66 19.62
C ASP A 172 4.64 7.54 18.57
N PHE A 173 5.55 6.59 18.88
CA PHE A 173 6.09 5.54 18.01
C PHE A 173 5.31 4.21 18.03
N LEU A 174 3.98 4.20 17.86
CA LEU A 174 3.18 2.95 17.95
C LEU A 174 3.71 1.77 17.09
N PRO A 175 4.16 0.64 17.68
CA PRO A 175 4.58 -0.58 16.98
C PRO A 175 3.44 -1.59 16.76
N ARG A 176 3.72 -2.74 16.09
CA ARG A 176 2.72 -3.62 15.44
C ARG A 176 2.64 -5.08 15.94
N PRO A 177 1.44 -5.72 15.88
CA PRO A 177 1.25 -7.15 16.17
C PRO A 177 2.08 -8.22 15.48
N THR A 178 2.76 -9.03 16.28
CA THR A 178 3.54 -10.20 15.85
C THR A 178 2.80 -11.52 16.11
N THR A 179 3.25 -12.58 15.44
CA THR A 179 2.63 -13.91 15.47
C THR A 179 3.64 -15.00 15.77
N PRO A 180 3.22 -16.18 16.24
CA PRO A 180 4.16 -17.26 16.58
C PRO A 180 4.82 -17.95 15.37
N HIS A 181 4.45 -17.60 14.13
CA HIS A 181 4.91 -18.29 12.93
C HIS A 181 6.24 -17.69 12.42
N LEU A 182 7.17 -18.58 12.04
CA LEU A 182 8.51 -18.22 11.55
C LEU A 182 8.52 -18.26 10.01
N ASP A 183 8.80 -17.14 9.36
CA ASP A 183 8.80 -17.03 7.89
C ASP A 183 10.16 -17.39 7.23
N GLU A 184 11.20 -17.69 8.03
CA GLU A 184 12.55 -17.98 7.55
C GLU A 184 12.86 -19.48 7.57
N PRO A 185 13.24 -20.10 6.43
CA PRO A 185 13.50 -21.54 6.36
C PRO A 185 14.75 -21.95 7.15
N ILE A 186 15.68 -21.02 7.38
CA ILE A 186 16.90 -21.20 8.17
C ILE A 186 17.17 -19.89 8.93
N VAL A 187 17.19 -19.93 10.25
CA VAL A 187 17.63 -18.79 11.09
C VAL A 187 19.06 -19.06 11.52
N ILE A 188 19.98 -18.20 11.09
CA ILE A 188 21.41 -18.34 11.35
C ILE A 188 21.74 -17.67 12.69
N GLY A 189 22.55 -18.34 13.51
CA GLY A 189 23.23 -17.72 14.64
C GLY A 189 22.40 -17.50 15.90
N ARG A 190 21.29 -18.22 16.03
CA ARG A 190 20.40 -18.14 17.21
C ARG A 190 20.21 -19.48 17.91
N ASP A 191 21.00 -20.48 17.56
CA ASP A 191 20.89 -21.84 18.13
C ASP A 191 21.29 -21.88 19.61
N ASP A 192 22.37 -21.18 19.98
CA ASP A 192 22.81 -21.09 21.37
C ASP A 192 21.82 -20.31 22.24
N ASP A 193 21.34 -19.16 21.75
CA ASP A 193 20.32 -18.36 22.42
C ASP A 193 19.05 -19.18 22.67
N LYS A 194 18.59 -19.88 21.63
CA LYS A 194 17.44 -20.78 21.69
C LYS A 194 17.65 -21.87 22.74
N GLU A 195 18.80 -22.55 22.73
CA GLU A 195 19.08 -23.66 23.64
C GLU A 195 19.15 -23.19 25.10
N ASN A 196 19.70 -22.01 25.35
CA ASN A 196 19.74 -21.40 26.68
C ASN A 196 18.35 -21.09 27.21
N ILE A 197 17.48 -20.46 26.40
CA ILE A 197 16.10 -20.16 26.79
C ILE A 197 15.29 -21.45 26.99
N VAL A 198 15.44 -22.43 26.10
CA VAL A 198 14.75 -23.72 26.22
C VAL A 198 15.17 -24.46 27.50
N LYS A 199 16.47 -24.49 27.83
CA LYS A 199 16.96 -25.04 29.10
C LYS A 199 16.37 -24.33 30.31
N LEU A 200 16.30 -23.00 30.26
CA LEU A 200 15.72 -22.19 31.34
C LEU A 200 14.25 -22.56 31.57
N LEU A 201 13.45 -22.61 30.50
CA LEU A 201 12.01 -22.98 30.54
C LEU A 201 11.79 -24.43 31.02
N LEU A 202 12.67 -25.36 30.64
CA LEU A 202 12.60 -26.76 31.09
C LEU A 202 12.98 -26.91 32.57
N SER A 203 13.89 -26.08 33.09
CA SER A 203 14.38 -26.11 34.47
C SER A 203 13.40 -25.54 35.50
N MET A 204 12.37 -24.79 35.07
CA MET A 204 11.35 -24.21 35.94
C MET A 204 10.46 -25.27 36.64
N ASN A 205 10.59 -26.55 36.28
CA ASN A 205 9.82 -27.68 36.88
C ASN A 205 10.12 -27.96 38.37
N GLY A 206 10.97 -27.18 39.07
CA GLY A 206 11.37 -27.47 40.45
C GLY A 206 11.60 -26.27 41.38
N ALA A 207 11.31 -25.04 40.95
CA ALA A 207 11.62 -23.83 41.72
C ALA A 207 10.47 -22.81 41.67
N CYS A 208 9.33 -23.11 42.28
CA CYS A 208 8.32 -22.08 42.58
C CYS A 208 8.13 -22.01 44.09
N GLY A 209 8.74 -21.00 44.71
CA GLY A 209 8.22 -20.42 45.93
C GLY A 209 7.01 -19.55 45.58
N GLU A 210 5.95 -19.68 46.37
CA GLU A 210 4.69 -18.90 46.45
C GLU A 210 3.89 -18.56 45.17
N ASN A 211 4.49 -18.39 43.99
CA ASN A 211 3.81 -18.11 42.71
C ASN A 211 4.10 -19.17 41.64
N ASN A 212 3.04 -19.76 41.08
CA ASN A 212 3.12 -20.82 40.07
C ASN A 212 3.35 -20.31 38.63
N ALA A 213 3.48 -19.00 38.42
CA ALA A 213 3.73 -18.37 37.13
C ALA A 213 5.06 -17.58 37.15
N SER A 214 5.96 -17.90 36.22
CA SER A 214 7.26 -17.25 36.05
C SER A 214 7.31 -16.42 34.77
N VAL A 215 7.86 -15.20 34.87
CA VAL A 215 8.05 -14.25 33.77
C VAL A 215 9.54 -14.18 33.40
N LEU A 216 9.85 -14.48 32.13
CA LEU A 216 11.17 -14.37 31.52
C LEU A 216 11.19 -13.23 30.49
N PRO A 217 11.82 -12.07 30.81
CA PRO A 217 12.03 -11.00 29.85
C PRO A 217 13.15 -11.34 28.85
N ILE A 218 12.93 -11.07 27.57
CA ILE A 218 13.91 -11.08 26.48
C ILE A 218 14.12 -9.63 26.05
N ILE A 219 15.32 -9.09 26.32
CA ILE A 219 15.65 -7.68 26.12
C ILE A 219 16.67 -7.54 24.99
N GLY A 220 16.53 -6.49 24.18
CA GLY A 220 17.51 -6.16 23.15
C GLY A 220 17.05 -5.01 22.24
N MET A 221 17.99 -4.46 21.48
CA MET A 221 17.76 -3.31 20.58
C MET A 221 16.77 -3.62 19.44
N GLY A 222 16.28 -2.58 18.76
CA GLY A 222 15.42 -2.72 17.58
C GLY A 222 16.13 -3.53 16.48
N GLY A 223 15.41 -4.42 15.78
CA GLY A 223 15.97 -5.18 14.65
C GLY A 223 16.97 -6.30 15.01
N VAL A 224 17.25 -6.54 16.30
CA VAL A 224 18.18 -7.59 16.76
C VAL A 224 17.64 -9.03 16.59
N GLY A 225 16.32 -9.19 16.38
CA GLY A 225 15.69 -10.50 16.17
C GLY A 225 15.02 -11.12 17.40
N LYS A 226 14.60 -10.32 18.40
CA LYS A 226 13.89 -10.80 19.60
C LYS A 226 12.63 -11.62 19.27
N THR A 227 11.76 -11.06 18.43
CA THR A 227 10.54 -11.74 17.98
C THR A 227 10.88 -13.05 17.27
N THR A 228 11.90 -13.06 16.41
CA THR A 228 12.38 -14.28 15.74
C THR A 228 12.86 -15.32 16.74
N LEU A 229 13.64 -14.93 17.75
CA LEU A 229 14.09 -15.84 18.81
C LEU A 229 12.90 -16.42 19.60
N ALA A 230 11.95 -15.58 20.00
CA ALA A 230 10.74 -16.01 20.68
C ALA A 230 9.89 -16.98 19.83
N GLN A 231 9.79 -16.75 18.51
CA GLN A 231 9.10 -17.67 17.57
C GLN A 231 9.80 -19.04 17.49
N ILE A 232 11.13 -19.10 17.46
CA ILE A 232 11.87 -20.37 17.39
C ILE A 232 11.72 -21.16 18.69
N VAL A 233 11.75 -20.48 19.84
CA VAL A 233 11.54 -21.11 21.15
C VAL A 233 10.10 -21.62 21.28
N TYR A 234 9.11 -20.81 20.89
CA TYR A 234 7.69 -21.16 20.95
C TYR A 234 7.35 -22.41 20.12
N ASN A 235 8.01 -22.60 18.97
CA ASN A 235 7.81 -23.74 18.08
C ASN A 235 8.77 -24.92 18.36
N ASP A 236 9.59 -24.89 19.42
CA ASP A 236 10.51 -25.99 19.72
C ASP A 236 9.73 -27.25 20.18
N PRO A 237 9.98 -28.44 19.59
CA PRO A 237 9.26 -29.66 19.93
C PRO A 237 9.35 -30.08 21.41
N ARG A 238 10.39 -29.68 22.13
CA ARG A 238 10.54 -29.96 23.57
C ARG A 238 9.60 -29.10 24.40
N ILE A 239 9.44 -27.84 24.02
CA ILE A 239 8.53 -26.88 24.66
C ILE A 239 7.08 -27.27 24.40
N THR A 240 6.73 -27.59 23.16
CA THR A 240 5.35 -28.02 22.81
C THR A 240 4.93 -29.32 23.48
N LYS A 241 5.87 -30.17 23.91
CA LYS A 241 5.60 -31.40 24.68
C LYS A 241 5.40 -31.13 26.18
N GLN A 242 6.03 -30.09 26.73
CA GLN A 242 5.96 -29.77 28.15
C GLN A 242 4.71 -28.94 28.51
N PHE A 243 4.35 -27.99 27.65
CA PHE A 243 3.24 -27.06 27.87
C PHE A 243 2.03 -27.48 27.02
N GLY A 244 0.96 -27.91 27.67
CA GLY A 244 -0.27 -28.33 27.01
C GLY A 244 -1.14 -27.17 26.53
N LEU A 245 -0.91 -25.96 27.06
CA LEU A 245 -1.63 -24.74 26.70
C LEU A 245 -0.63 -23.68 26.23
N MET A 246 -0.74 -23.23 24.98
CA MET A 246 0.22 -22.32 24.36
C MET A 246 -0.50 -21.09 23.82
N GLY A 247 0.01 -19.90 24.13
CA GLY A 247 -0.56 -18.63 23.70
C GLY A 247 0.49 -17.65 23.18
N TRP A 248 0.13 -16.87 22.17
CA TRP A 248 0.94 -15.78 21.64
C TRP A 248 0.06 -14.55 21.52
N VAL A 249 0.46 -13.48 22.20
CA VAL A 249 -0.25 -12.20 22.19
C VAL A 249 0.77 -11.11 21.97
N TYR A 250 0.49 -10.29 20.98
CA TYR A 250 1.21 -9.04 20.85
C TYR A 250 0.58 -7.95 21.72
N VAL A 251 1.45 -7.14 22.33
CA VAL A 251 1.07 -6.02 23.17
C VAL A 251 1.39 -4.70 22.45
N SER A 252 0.36 -3.89 22.20
CA SER A 252 0.54 -2.53 21.68
C SER A 252 1.14 -1.59 22.74
N GLU A 253 1.70 -0.45 22.31
CA GLU A 253 2.12 0.64 23.21
C GLU A 253 0.99 1.06 24.17
N ASN A 254 -0.24 1.15 23.67
CA ASN A 254 -1.44 1.28 24.51
C ASN A 254 -1.70 -0.04 25.24
N PHE A 255 -1.26 -0.12 26.50
CA PHE A 255 -1.45 -1.28 27.36
C PHE A 255 -2.85 -1.28 27.98
N ASP A 256 -3.82 -1.80 27.24
CA ASP A 256 -5.18 -2.05 27.75
C ASP A 256 -5.31 -3.49 28.25
N LEU A 257 -5.45 -3.63 29.57
CA LEU A 257 -5.58 -4.92 30.26
C LEU A 257 -6.76 -5.75 29.74
N LYS A 258 -7.90 -5.11 29.41
CA LYS A 258 -9.08 -5.80 28.89
C LYS A 258 -8.80 -6.44 27.54
N THR A 259 -8.22 -5.65 26.63
CA THR A 259 -7.84 -6.12 25.29
C THR A 259 -6.79 -7.22 25.37
N ILE A 260 -5.80 -7.11 26.27
CA ILE A 260 -4.76 -8.12 26.45
C ILE A 260 -5.36 -9.43 26.99
N MET A 261 -6.16 -9.39 28.07
CA MET A 261 -6.79 -10.59 28.64
C MET A 261 -7.70 -11.29 27.63
N SER A 262 -8.51 -10.52 26.88
CA SER A 262 -9.34 -11.08 25.80
C SER A 262 -8.50 -11.77 24.73
N LYS A 263 -7.40 -11.14 24.27
CA LYS A 263 -6.45 -11.73 23.31
C LYS A 263 -5.79 -13.01 23.86
N ILE A 264 -5.45 -13.06 25.14
CA ILE A 264 -4.86 -14.26 25.77
C ILE A 264 -5.87 -15.41 25.77
N ILE A 265 -7.10 -15.16 26.24
CA ILE A 265 -8.17 -16.17 26.24
C ILE A 265 -8.43 -16.67 24.82
N MET A 266 -8.50 -15.77 23.83
CA MET A 266 -8.63 -16.14 22.42
C MET A 266 -7.46 -16.99 21.94
N SER A 267 -6.23 -16.69 22.37
CA SER A 267 -5.05 -17.45 21.97
C SER A 267 -5.03 -18.86 22.55
N PHE A 268 -5.48 -19.04 23.80
CA PHE A 268 -5.58 -20.32 24.46
C PHE A 268 -6.73 -21.19 23.94
N THR A 269 -7.91 -20.59 23.74
CA THR A 269 -9.13 -21.32 23.38
C THR A 269 -9.33 -21.48 21.87
N ARG A 270 -8.63 -20.67 21.06
CA ARG A 270 -8.85 -20.53 19.60
C ARG A 270 -10.28 -20.14 19.23
N LYS A 271 -11.04 -19.58 20.17
CA LYS A 271 -12.42 -19.11 20.00
C LYS A 271 -12.50 -17.60 20.26
N PRO A 272 -13.45 -16.89 19.64
CA PRO A 272 -13.63 -15.47 19.91
C PRO A 272 -14.15 -15.25 21.33
N CYS A 273 -13.58 -14.25 22.02
CA CYS A 273 -14.05 -13.80 23.32
C CYS A 273 -14.88 -12.52 23.11
N HIS A 274 -16.16 -12.56 23.47
CA HIS A 274 -17.09 -11.43 23.34
C HIS A 274 -17.36 -10.73 24.68
N ILE A 275 -16.59 -11.06 25.71
CA ILE A 275 -16.76 -10.50 27.04
C ILE A 275 -16.08 -9.14 27.11
N THR A 276 -16.80 -8.15 27.64
CA THR A 276 -16.37 -6.76 27.78
C THR A 276 -16.06 -6.36 29.23
N GLU A 277 -16.51 -7.13 30.21
CA GLU A 277 -16.31 -6.88 31.65
C GLU A 277 -15.01 -7.53 32.17
N LEU A 278 -14.22 -6.77 32.95
CA LEU A 278 -12.90 -7.20 33.44
C LEU A 278 -13.01 -8.42 34.38
N ASP A 279 -13.92 -8.36 35.36
CA ASP A 279 -14.10 -9.41 36.37
C ASP A 279 -14.44 -10.78 35.73
N GLN A 280 -15.23 -10.75 34.64
CA GLN A 280 -15.58 -11.94 33.87
C GLN A 280 -14.41 -12.47 33.06
N LEU A 281 -13.57 -11.58 32.49
CA LEU A 281 -12.34 -11.95 31.78
C LEU A 281 -11.32 -12.60 32.74
N GLU A 282 -11.15 -12.05 33.94
CA GLU A 282 -10.29 -12.61 34.98
C GLU A 282 -10.73 -14.02 35.36
N TYR A 283 -12.03 -14.22 35.64
CA TYR A 283 -12.57 -15.53 35.96
C TYR A 283 -12.40 -16.55 34.82
N MET A 284 -12.67 -16.14 33.58
CA MET A 284 -12.47 -17.01 32.41
C MET A 284 -11.01 -17.41 32.22
N LEU A 285 -10.09 -16.46 32.36
CA LEU A 285 -8.66 -16.73 32.22
C LEU A 285 -8.19 -17.70 33.32
N MET A 286 -8.63 -17.48 34.56
CA MET A 286 -8.38 -18.37 35.68
C MET A 286 -8.86 -19.79 35.36
N GLU A 287 -10.09 -19.96 34.89
CA GLU A 287 -10.65 -21.27 34.52
C GLU A 287 -9.84 -21.99 33.44
N GLN A 288 -9.30 -21.27 32.44
CA GLN A 288 -8.47 -21.87 31.39
C GLN A 288 -7.14 -22.41 31.91
N VAL A 289 -6.60 -21.80 32.97
CA VAL A 289 -5.23 -22.01 33.44
C VAL A 289 -5.16 -22.93 34.66
N VAL A 290 -6.23 -23.02 35.46
CA VAL A 290 -6.33 -23.86 36.67
C VAL A 290 -5.83 -25.29 36.40
N GLY A 291 -4.80 -25.70 37.16
CA GLY A 291 -4.25 -27.06 37.10
C GLY A 291 -3.58 -27.44 35.79
N ARG A 292 -3.31 -26.49 34.88
CA ARG A 292 -2.63 -26.74 33.60
C ARG A 292 -1.22 -26.17 33.59
N LYS A 293 -0.39 -26.70 32.67
CA LYS A 293 0.91 -26.14 32.31
C LYS A 293 0.76 -25.28 31.06
N PHE A 294 1.09 -23.99 31.14
CA PHE A 294 0.94 -23.06 30.02
C PHE A 294 2.23 -22.30 29.69
N LEU A 295 2.39 -21.97 28.40
CA LEU A 295 3.35 -20.98 27.92
C LEU A 295 2.60 -19.84 27.25
N LEU A 296 2.91 -18.61 27.63
CA LEU A 296 2.36 -17.40 27.02
C LEU A 296 3.52 -16.53 26.53
N VAL A 297 3.47 -16.10 25.28
CA VAL A 297 4.40 -15.09 24.75
C VAL A 297 3.67 -13.75 24.65
N LEU A 298 4.21 -12.74 25.32
CA LEU A 298 3.81 -11.34 25.22
C LEU A 298 4.89 -10.58 24.44
N ASP A 299 4.64 -10.34 23.17
CA ASP A 299 5.63 -9.75 22.27
C ASP A 299 5.53 -8.22 22.24
N ASP A 300 6.69 -7.56 22.32
CA ASP A 300 6.96 -6.12 22.21
C ASP A 300 6.20 -5.29 23.26
N VAL A 301 6.45 -5.56 24.55
CA VAL A 301 5.81 -4.86 25.67
C VAL A 301 6.50 -3.52 25.97
N TRP A 302 5.70 -2.45 26.14
CA TRP A 302 6.18 -1.08 26.37
C TRP A 302 5.81 -0.49 27.74
N SER A 303 4.80 -1.04 28.43
CA SER A 303 4.25 -0.44 29.65
C SER A 303 5.07 -0.72 30.90
N GLU A 304 5.31 0.33 31.70
CA GLU A 304 6.00 0.30 32.99
C GLU A 304 5.02 0.20 34.19
N ARG A 305 3.70 0.09 33.92
CA ARG A 305 2.62 0.05 34.93
C ARG A 305 2.60 -1.29 35.69
N LYS A 306 3.06 -1.28 36.95
CA LYS A 306 3.11 -2.48 37.81
C LYS A 306 1.72 -2.98 38.24
N ASP A 307 0.79 -2.07 38.50
CA ASP A 307 -0.60 -2.36 38.89
C ASP A 307 -1.32 -3.30 37.92
N LEU A 308 -1.13 -3.08 36.61
CA LEU A 308 -1.76 -3.89 35.57
C LEU A 308 -1.12 -5.27 35.43
N TRP A 309 0.17 -5.38 35.69
CA TRP A 309 0.91 -6.64 35.67
C TRP A 309 0.55 -7.54 36.85
N ASP A 310 0.44 -6.96 38.05
CA ASP A 310 0.03 -7.69 39.25
C ASP A 310 -1.38 -8.27 39.08
N ALA A 311 -2.30 -7.51 38.46
CA ALA A 311 -3.65 -8.00 38.12
C ALA A 311 -3.61 -9.18 37.11
N LEU A 312 -2.80 -9.07 36.04
CA LEU A 312 -2.64 -10.13 35.05
C LEU A 312 -2.05 -11.42 35.65
N LEU A 313 -1.03 -11.29 36.50
CA LEU A 313 -0.39 -12.42 37.18
C LEU A 313 -1.31 -13.07 38.21
N SER A 314 -2.10 -12.28 38.94
CA SER A 314 -3.09 -12.77 39.90
C SER A 314 -4.10 -13.72 39.24
N ALA A 315 -4.60 -13.36 38.04
CA ALA A 315 -5.52 -14.19 37.26
C ALA A 315 -4.91 -15.54 36.78
N MET A 316 -3.58 -15.66 36.73
CA MET A 316 -2.87 -16.87 36.28
C MET A 316 -2.20 -17.66 37.42
N SER A 317 -2.33 -17.20 38.68
CA SER A 317 -1.66 -17.78 39.86
C SER A 317 -2.09 -19.23 40.16
N THR A 318 -3.27 -19.64 39.70
CA THR A 318 -3.84 -20.99 39.91
C THR A 318 -3.32 -22.06 38.95
N ALA A 319 -2.38 -21.71 38.09
CA ALA A 319 -1.71 -22.66 37.19
C ALA A 319 -0.97 -23.76 37.96
N GLN A 320 -0.75 -24.90 37.30
CA GLN A 320 0.21 -25.90 37.78
C GLN A 320 1.65 -25.44 37.49
N LEU A 321 1.87 -24.87 36.30
CA LEU A 321 3.14 -24.27 35.88
C LEU A 321 2.87 -23.26 34.78
N GLY A 322 3.14 -21.98 35.03
CA GLY A 322 3.04 -20.92 34.03
C GLY A 322 4.39 -20.38 33.64
N ALA A 323 4.67 -20.34 32.35
CA ALA A 323 5.82 -19.61 31.81
C ALA A 323 5.33 -18.48 30.90
N ILE A 324 5.77 -17.26 31.18
CA ILE A 324 5.43 -16.06 30.40
C ILE A 324 6.73 -15.52 29.81
N LEU A 325 6.86 -15.59 28.48
CA LEU A 325 7.97 -15.02 27.74
C LEU A 325 7.59 -13.60 27.32
N VAL A 326 8.39 -12.60 27.69
CA VAL A 326 8.10 -11.20 27.34
C VAL A 326 9.21 -10.65 26.48
N THR A 327 8.93 -10.14 25.28
CA THR A 327 9.97 -9.42 24.51
C THR A 327 9.79 -7.91 24.71
N THR A 328 10.89 -7.20 24.96
CA THR A 328 10.87 -5.74 25.11
C THR A 328 12.18 -5.11 24.65
N ARG A 329 12.12 -3.83 24.32
CA ARG A 329 13.30 -3.00 24.01
C ARG A 329 13.73 -2.18 25.23
N ASN A 330 12.82 -1.97 26.18
CA ASN A 330 13.03 -1.11 27.34
C ASN A 330 13.49 -1.93 28.56
N ILE A 331 14.65 -1.60 29.09
CA ILE A 331 15.21 -2.23 30.29
C ILE A 331 14.35 -1.96 31.52
N ASN A 332 13.74 -0.77 31.63
CA ASN A 332 12.91 -0.41 32.78
C ASN A 332 11.68 -1.32 32.87
N VAL A 333 11.04 -1.61 31.73
CA VAL A 333 9.91 -2.56 31.65
C VAL A 333 10.32 -3.92 32.21
N SER A 334 11.52 -4.41 31.86
CA SER A 334 12.00 -5.69 32.39
C SER A 334 12.15 -5.72 33.91
N SER A 335 12.58 -4.60 34.52
CA SER A 335 12.80 -4.51 35.96
C SER A 335 11.50 -4.60 36.76
N VAL A 336 10.38 -4.16 36.16
CA VAL A 336 9.04 -4.18 36.76
C VAL A 336 8.41 -5.57 36.69
N ILE A 337 8.63 -6.31 35.60
CA ILE A 337 7.91 -7.55 35.28
C ILE A 337 8.67 -8.84 35.64
N GLN A 338 9.98 -8.76 35.85
CA GLN A 338 10.83 -9.94 36.01
C GLN A 338 10.49 -10.75 37.27
N THR A 339 10.30 -12.05 37.11
CA THR A 339 10.39 -13.02 38.23
C THR A 339 11.64 -13.90 38.09
N VAL A 340 12.25 -13.88 36.91
CA VAL A 340 13.48 -14.59 36.52
C VAL A 340 14.42 -13.57 35.88
N PRO A 341 15.76 -13.69 36.05
CA PRO A 341 16.70 -12.77 35.44
C PRO A 341 16.48 -12.62 33.92
N PRO A 342 16.53 -11.39 33.38
CA PRO A 342 16.25 -11.14 31.97
C PRO A 342 17.33 -11.75 31.06
N TYR A 343 16.88 -12.26 29.93
CA TYR A 343 17.75 -12.74 28.87
C TYR A 343 18.08 -11.61 27.90
N HIS A 344 19.35 -11.22 27.85
CA HIS A 344 19.81 -10.15 26.95
C HIS A 344 20.22 -10.75 25.60
N VAL A 345 19.51 -10.36 24.55
CA VAL A 345 19.81 -10.78 23.17
C VAL A 345 20.85 -9.82 22.58
N GLY A 346 22.04 -10.35 22.37
CA GLY A 346 23.13 -9.64 21.71
C GLY A 346 22.97 -9.59 20.19
N CYS A 347 23.81 -8.75 19.57
CA CYS A 347 24.03 -8.76 18.13
C CYS A 347 24.62 -10.11 17.69
N LEU A 348 24.42 -10.48 16.42
CA LEU A 348 25.01 -11.70 15.88
C LEU A 348 26.55 -11.58 15.86
N PRO A 349 27.27 -12.67 16.21
CA PRO A 349 28.68 -12.82 15.92
C PRO A 349 29.02 -12.47 14.47
N PHE A 350 30.27 -12.05 14.25
CA PHE A 350 30.72 -11.60 12.93
C PHE A 350 30.58 -12.71 11.87
N ASP A 351 30.98 -13.94 12.18
CA ASP A 351 30.94 -15.05 11.23
C ASP A 351 29.52 -15.41 10.81
N GLU A 352 28.57 -15.35 11.74
CA GLU A 352 27.15 -15.63 11.50
C GLU A 352 26.48 -14.48 10.75
N SER A 353 26.84 -13.23 11.08
CA SER A 353 26.44 -12.04 10.33
C SER A 353 26.96 -12.10 8.88
N TRP A 354 28.19 -12.58 8.69
CA TRP A 354 28.80 -12.75 7.38
C TRP A 354 28.13 -13.86 6.58
N GLN A 355 27.79 -14.99 7.21
CA GLN A 355 27.02 -16.05 6.56
C GLN A 355 25.64 -15.56 6.12
N LEU A 356 24.94 -14.81 6.98
CA LEU A 356 23.65 -14.21 6.65
C LEU A 356 23.77 -13.23 5.49
N PHE A 357 24.82 -12.38 5.48
CA PHE A 357 25.11 -11.48 4.37
C PHE A 357 25.37 -12.24 3.07
N LYS A 358 26.24 -13.26 3.12
CA LYS A 358 26.60 -14.07 1.94
C LYS A 358 25.40 -14.70 1.28
N GLN A 359 24.48 -15.28 2.06
CA GLN A 359 23.26 -15.87 1.52
C GLN A 359 22.37 -14.86 0.79
N LEU A 360 22.38 -13.60 1.22
CA LEU A 360 21.50 -12.57 0.67
C LEU A 360 22.11 -11.84 -0.52
N ALA A 361 23.41 -11.55 -0.47
CA ALA A 361 24.15 -10.86 -1.52
C ALA A 361 24.52 -11.80 -2.68
N PHE A 362 24.98 -13.03 -2.40
CA PHE A 362 25.55 -13.93 -3.41
C PHE A 362 24.63 -15.08 -3.85
N CYS A 363 23.33 -15.00 -3.52
CA CYS A 363 22.29 -16.02 -3.79
C CYS A 363 22.32 -16.65 -5.21
N HIS A 364 22.81 -15.92 -6.22
CA HIS A 364 22.81 -16.34 -7.63
C HIS A 364 24.14 -16.14 -8.38
N GLN A 365 25.25 -15.86 -7.69
CA GLN A 365 26.53 -15.50 -8.34
C GLN A 365 27.56 -16.65 -8.33
N ASP A 366 28.44 -16.66 -9.35
CA ASP A 366 29.58 -17.58 -9.46
C ASP A 366 30.56 -17.41 -8.28
N GLN A 367 31.17 -18.51 -7.82
CA GLN A 367 32.19 -18.51 -6.75
C GLN A 367 33.39 -17.57 -6.99
N ASN A 368 33.60 -17.11 -8.24
CA ASN A 368 34.64 -16.16 -8.58
C ASN A 368 34.28 -14.71 -8.21
N ILE A 369 33.00 -14.32 -8.31
CA ILE A 369 32.54 -12.97 -7.93
C ILE A 369 32.55 -12.85 -6.40
N GLU A 370 32.16 -13.91 -5.69
CA GLU A 370 32.23 -13.98 -4.22
C GLU A 370 33.62 -13.61 -3.69
N LYS A 371 34.70 -14.07 -4.33
CA LYS A 371 36.08 -13.80 -3.87
C LYS A 371 36.52 -12.35 -4.02
N VAL A 372 36.02 -11.65 -5.05
CA VAL A 372 36.37 -10.24 -5.30
C VAL A 372 35.69 -9.34 -4.28
N PHE A 373 34.39 -9.58 -4.04
CA PHE A 373 33.58 -8.76 -3.14
C PHE A 373 33.63 -9.19 -1.68
N GLU A 374 34.28 -10.32 -1.35
CA GLU A 374 34.36 -10.84 0.02
C GLU A 374 35.09 -9.87 0.97
N GLU A 375 36.16 -9.21 0.53
CA GLU A 375 36.89 -8.28 1.40
C GLU A 375 36.06 -7.02 1.70
N ILE A 376 35.43 -6.42 0.68
CA ILE A 376 34.59 -5.23 0.85
C ILE A 376 33.32 -5.58 1.64
N GLY A 377 32.69 -6.71 1.32
CA GLY A 377 31.52 -7.21 2.03
C GLY A 377 31.79 -7.46 3.52
N ARG A 378 32.95 -8.01 3.87
CA ARG A 378 33.34 -8.19 5.28
C ARG A 378 33.47 -6.86 6.00
N LYS A 379 34.05 -5.82 5.37
CA LYS A 379 34.15 -4.47 5.93
C LYS A 379 32.76 -3.83 6.09
N ILE A 380 31.85 -4.05 5.14
CA ILE A 380 30.45 -3.59 5.25
C ILE A 380 29.73 -4.27 6.41
N VAL A 381 29.88 -5.59 6.58
CA VAL A 381 29.28 -6.33 7.70
C VAL A 381 29.85 -5.87 9.05
N GLN A 382 31.13 -5.49 9.10
CA GLN A 382 31.70 -4.86 10.29
C GLN A 382 30.99 -3.54 10.63
N LYS A 383 30.71 -2.69 9.63
CA LYS A 383 29.93 -1.45 9.84
C LYS A 383 28.48 -1.69 10.28
N CYS A 384 27.86 -2.81 9.86
CA CYS A 384 26.52 -3.20 10.30
C CYS A 384 26.43 -3.61 11.79
N GLY A 385 27.55 -3.77 12.50
CA GLY A 385 27.56 -4.02 13.95
C GLY A 385 26.89 -5.32 14.40
N GLY A 386 26.72 -6.30 13.50
CA GLY A 386 26.08 -7.59 13.80
C GLY A 386 24.56 -7.55 13.94
N LEU A 387 23.90 -6.46 13.52
CA LEU A 387 22.44 -6.36 13.54
C LEU A 387 21.83 -7.12 12.35
N PRO A 388 21.01 -8.17 12.58
CA PRO A 388 20.49 -9.01 11.50
C PRO A 388 19.69 -8.23 10.45
N LEU A 389 18.91 -7.23 10.87
CA LEU A 389 18.11 -6.42 9.95
C LEU A 389 18.96 -5.48 9.08
N ALA A 390 20.01 -4.88 9.65
CA ALA A 390 20.95 -4.04 8.91
C ALA A 390 21.72 -4.87 7.87
N VAL A 391 22.20 -6.04 8.28
CA VAL A 391 22.84 -7.03 7.41
C VAL A 391 21.90 -7.47 6.28
N LYS A 392 20.62 -7.75 6.60
CA LYS A 392 19.61 -8.10 5.59
C LYS A 392 19.36 -6.99 4.59
N ALA A 393 19.23 -5.74 5.05
CA ALA A 393 18.94 -4.60 4.22
C ALA A 393 20.08 -4.27 3.24
N ILE A 394 21.34 -4.32 3.68
CA ILE A 394 22.49 -4.04 2.83
C ILE A 394 22.81 -5.24 1.93
N GLY A 395 22.81 -6.47 2.48
CA GLY A 395 23.08 -7.68 1.71
C GLY A 395 22.08 -7.89 0.58
N SER A 396 20.80 -7.60 0.81
CA SER A 396 19.78 -7.64 -0.25
C SER A 396 19.85 -6.47 -1.24
N ALA A 397 20.34 -5.30 -0.83
CA ALA A 397 20.57 -4.16 -1.72
C ALA A 397 21.68 -4.44 -2.74
N LEU A 398 22.72 -5.16 -2.30
CA LEU A 398 23.90 -5.53 -3.07
C LEU A 398 23.73 -6.79 -3.93
N ARG A 399 22.59 -7.48 -3.83
CA ARG A 399 22.33 -8.77 -4.51
C ARG A 399 22.56 -8.76 -6.03
N PHE A 400 22.31 -7.63 -6.68
CA PHE A 400 22.41 -7.49 -8.13
C PHE A 400 23.50 -6.49 -8.56
N GLU A 401 24.36 -6.07 -7.62
CA GLU A 401 25.42 -5.10 -7.88
C GLU A 401 26.73 -5.84 -8.16
N GLU A 402 27.24 -5.71 -9.39
CA GLU A 402 28.47 -6.36 -9.87
C GLU A 402 29.66 -5.39 -9.98
N ASP A 403 29.45 -4.13 -9.60
CA ASP A 403 30.45 -3.07 -9.72
C ASP A 403 31.19 -2.83 -8.40
N GLU A 404 32.52 -2.77 -8.45
CA GLU A 404 33.38 -2.63 -7.26
C GLU A 404 33.33 -1.22 -6.68
N GLU A 405 33.21 -0.20 -7.53
CA GLU A 405 33.12 1.20 -7.09
C GLU A 405 31.86 1.45 -6.27
N THR A 406 30.71 0.90 -6.68
CA THR A 406 29.46 1.00 -5.90
C THR A 406 29.52 0.31 -4.54
N TRP A 407 30.25 -0.80 -4.42
CA TRP A 407 30.49 -1.45 -3.12
C TRP A 407 31.43 -0.62 -2.23
N ALA A 408 32.48 -0.02 -2.82
CA ALA A 408 33.39 0.89 -2.12
C ALA A 408 32.68 2.16 -1.65
N ASP A 409 31.81 2.76 -2.46
CA ASP A 409 31.02 3.93 -2.06
C ASP A 409 30.09 3.64 -0.87
N ILE A 410 29.50 2.43 -0.80
CA ILE A 410 28.65 2.04 0.34
C ILE A 410 29.50 1.92 1.58
N LEU A 411 30.71 1.37 1.46
CA LEU A 411 31.65 1.28 2.55
C LEU A 411 32.06 2.69 3.02
N ASP A 412 32.34 3.61 2.11
CA ASP A 412 32.90 4.94 2.42
C ASP A 412 31.83 6.03 2.66
N SER A 413 30.55 5.67 2.65
CA SER A 413 29.45 6.64 2.80
C SER A 413 29.43 7.31 4.18
N GLU A 414 29.33 8.65 4.19
CA GLU A 414 29.16 9.47 5.40
C GLU A 414 27.85 9.18 6.16
N GLN A 415 26.91 8.44 5.57
CA GLN A 415 25.65 8.07 6.23
C GLN A 415 25.86 7.13 7.42
N TRP A 416 27.00 6.43 7.48
CA TRP A 416 27.41 5.64 8.64
C TRP A 416 27.76 6.50 9.87
N ASP A 417 28.14 7.76 9.67
CA ASP A 417 28.66 8.65 10.71
C ASP A 417 27.59 9.61 11.27
N LEU A 418 26.31 9.46 10.84
CA LEU A 418 25.21 10.28 11.35
C LEU A 418 24.98 10.01 12.85
N PRO A 419 24.89 11.06 13.70
CA PRO A 419 24.63 10.90 15.12
C PRO A 419 23.16 10.55 15.34
N THR A 420 22.80 9.28 15.15
CA THR A 420 21.52 8.75 15.61
C THR A 420 21.65 8.35 17.08
N ARG A 421 20.74 8.84 17.92
CA ARG A 421 20.54 8.31 19.28
C ARG A 421 20.38 6.79 19.17
N GLU A 422 21.39 6.06 19.65
CA GLU A 422 21.41 4.63 19.98
C GLU A 422 21.12 3.57 18.88
N ASP A 423 20.58 3.91 17.70
CA ASP A 423 20.17 2.93 16.67
C ASP A 423 21.08 2.88 15.43
N THR A 424 22.01 1.93 15.39
CA THR A 424 22.87 1.60 14.22
C THR A 424 22.10 0.99 13.02
N VAL A 425 20.81 0.68 13.18
CA VAL A 425 19.96 0.10 12.13
C VAL A 425 19.52 1.13 11.09
N LEU A 426 19.25 2.37 11.49
CA LEU A 426 18.69 3.41 10.62
C LEU A 426 19.63 3.83 9.46
N PRO A 427 20.95 4.02 9.68
CA PRO A 427 21.91 4.28 8.61
C PRO A 427 21.89 3.22 7.51
N ALA A 428 21.90 1.94 7.88
CA ALA A 428 21.91 0.83 6.93
C ALA A 428 20.63 0.76 6.08
N LEU A 429 19.46 1.01 6.69
CA LEU A 429 18.19 1.05 5.96
C LEU A 429 18.12 2.26 5.02
N LYS A 430 18.65 3.41 5.44
CA LYS A 430 18.72 4.63 4.61
C LYS A 430 19.63 4.43 3.40
N LEU A 431 20.77 3.78 3.58
CA LEU A 431 21.69 3.43 2.49
C LEU A 431 21.03 2.49 1.47
N SER A 432 20.34 1.45 1.95
CA SER A 432 19.56 0.53 1.10
C SER A 432 18.49 1.26 0.29
N TYR A 433 17.85 2.29 0.87
CA TYR A 433 16.92 3.17 0.17
C TYR A 433 17.60 4.08 -0.85
N VAL A 434 18.71 4.74 -0.51
CA VAL A 434 19.45 5.67 -1.37
C VAL A 434 19.95 5.00 -2.64
N ARG A 435 20.39 3.75 -2.56
CA ARG A 435 20.86 2.98 -3.74
C ARG A 435 19.73 2.39 -4.58
N MET A 436 18.47 2.58 -4.17
CA MET A 436 17.32 2.09 -4.92
C MET A 436 17.11 2.91 -6.22
N PRO A 437 16.82 2.28 -7.36
CA PRO A 437 16.45 2.97 -8.58
C PRO A 437 15.27 3.94 -8.38
N ILE A 438 15.32 5.09 -9.05
CA ILE A 438 14.34 6.18 -8.94
C ILE A 438 12.87 5.73 -9.12
N HIS A 439 12.63 4.73 -9.97
CA HIS A 439 11.30 4.21 -10.24
C HIS A 439 10.77 3.32 -9.10
N LEU A 440 11.66 2.60 -8.41
CA LEU A 440 11.32 1.83 -7.21
C LEU A 440 11.16 2.75 -5.99
N LYS A 441 12.01 3.78 -5.84
CA LYS A 441 11.85 4.82 -4.79
C LYS A 441 10.45 5.45 -4.81
N ARG A 442 9.94 5.75 -6.01
CA ARG A 442 8.57 6.26 -6.22
C ARG A 442 7.51 5.29 -5.76
N CYS A 443 7.63 4.01 -6.10
CA CYS A 443 6.70 2.96 -5.69
C CYS A 443 6.74 2.73 -4.17
N PHE A 444 7.93 2.74 -3.59
CA PHE A 444 8.17 2.47 -2.17
C PHE A 444 7.51 3.50 -1.25
N VAL A 445 7.56 4.78 -1.60
CA VAL A 445 6.95 5.86 -0.80
C VAL A 445 5.43 5.67 -0.63
N PHE A 446 4.72 5.05 -1.59
CA PHE A 446 3.28 4.81 -1.46
C PHE A 446 2.92 3.81 -0.36
N PHE A 447 3.88 3.05 0.14
CA PHE A 447 3.60 2.15 1.24
C PHE A 447 3.30 2.87 2.56
N THR A 448 3.68 4.15 2.70
CA THR A 448 3.32 4.99 3.87
C THR A 448 1.81 5.18 4.03
N LEU A 449 1.03 4.95 2.96
CA LEU A 449 -0.43 4.93 3.01
C LEU A 449 -0.95 3.79 3.89
N PHE A 450 -0.24 2.68 3.96
CA PHE A 450 -0.66 1.54 4.75
C PHE A 450 -0.23 1.71 6.21
N PRO A 451 -1.07 1.29 7.19
CA PRO A 451 -0.64 1.25 8.58
C PRO A 451 0.55 0.30 8.76
N LYS A 452 1.31 0.52 9.83
CA LYS A 452 2.37 -0.39 10.27
C LYS A 452 1.79 -1.78 10.30
N GLY A 453 2.45 -2.68 9.57
CA GLY A 453 2.01 -4.03 9.38
C GLY A 453 0.59 -4.27 8.86
N HIS A 454 0.12 -3.42 7.98
CA HIS A 454 -0.98 -3.81 7.11
C HIS A 454 -0.59 -5.04 6.27
N ILE A 455 -1.56 -5.90 6.00
CA ILE A 455 -1.39 -6.98 5.02
C ILE A 455 -2.20 -6.59 3.79
N PHE A 456 -1.53 -6.60 2.65
CA PHE A 456 -2.13 -6.22 1.38
C PHE A 456 -1.91 -7.30 0.33
N MET A 457 -2.80 -7.32 -0.66
CA MET A 457 -2.65 -8.11 -1.87
C MET A 457 -1.74 -7.36 -2.85
N LYS A 458 -0.88 -8.12 -3.55
CA LYS A 458 0.04 -7.56 -4.54
C LYS A 458 -0.68 -6.83 -5.67
N GLU A 459 -1.81 -7.39 -6.13
CA GLU A 459 -2.59 -6.86 -7.24
C GLU A 459 -3.13 -5.46 -6.93
N ASN A 460 -3.63 -5.23 -5.71
CA ASN A 460 -4.18 -3.94 -5.29
C ASN A 460 -3.13 -2.83 -5.35
N VAL A 461 -1.90 -3.11 -4.91
CA VAL A 461 -0.77 -2.16 -4.95
C VAL A 461 -0.38 -1.86 -6.39
N ILE A 462 -0.32 -2.87 -7.26
CA ILE A 462 -0.02 -2.70 -8.68
C ILE A 462 -1.10 -1.86 -9.37
N TYR A 463 -2.38 -2.11 -9.10
CA TYR A 463 -3.50 -1.34 -9.63
C TYR A 463 -3.48 0.11 -9.16
N LEU A 464 -3.11 0.36 -7.90
CA LEU A 464 -2.88 1.71 -7.39
C LEU A 464 -1.76 2.40 -8.18
N TRP A 465 -0.60 1.76 -8.37
CA TRP A 465 0.52 2.30 -9.14
C TRP A 465 0.15 2.61 -10.60
N ILE A 466 -0.61 1.74 -11.26
CA ILE A 466 -1.11 1.93 -12.64
C ILE A 466 -2.08 3.12 -12.72
N SER A 467 -2.91 3.29 -11.70
CA SER A 467 -3.91 4.36 -11.62
C SER A 467 -3.25 5.71 -11.38
N LEU A 468 -2.27 5.76 -10.48
CA LEU A 468 -1.45 6.94 -10.24
C LEU A 468 -0.53 7.29 -11.42
N GLY A 469 -0.22 6.31 -12.27
CA GLY A 469 0.60 6.52 -13.47
C GLY A 469 2.10 6.65 -13.16
N ILE A 470 2.55 6.06 -12.05
CA ILE A 470 3.95 6.15 -11.60
C ILE A 470 4.88 5.18 -12.33
N LEU A 471 4.33 4.13 -12.96
CA LEU A 471 5.08 3.14 -13.73
C LEU A 471 5.58 3.74 -15.06
N LYS A 472 6.83 3.42 -15.43
CA LYS A 472 7.46 3.91 -16.67
C LYS A 472 6.71 3.35 -17.88
N GLN A 473 5.98 4.19 -18.62
CA GLN A 473 5.29 3.74 -19.83
C GLN A 473 6.30 3.57 -20.98
N THR A 474 6.57 2.33 -21.36
CA THR A 474 7.23 1.97 -22.62
C THR A 474 6.19 1.48 -23.62
N SER A 475 6.27 1.91 -24.88
CA SER A 475 5.28 1.65 -25.94
C SER A 475 4.90 0.19 -26.16
N HIS A 476 5.71 -0.77 -25.72
CA HIS A 476 5.56 -2.20 -26.02
C HIS A 476 5.31 -3.10 -24.82
N GLN A 477 5.22 -2.58 -23.58
CA GLN A 477 5.11 -3.42 -22.37
C GLN A 477 3.82 -3.14 -21.58
N ASN A 478 3.16 -4.22 -21.18
CA ASN A 478 1.96 -4.17 -20.34
C ASN A 478 2.28 -3.57 -18.97
N PRO A 479 1.59 -2.51 -18.49
CA PRO A 479 1.94 -1.85 -17.24
C PRO A 479 1.85 -2.77 -16.01
N GLU A 480 1.00 -3.80 -16.05
CA GLU A 480 0.91 -4.85 -15.04
C GLU A 480 2.21 -5.66 -14.94
N ASN A 481 2.85 -5.97 -16.08
CA ASN A 481 4.13 -6.68 -16.09
C ASN A 481 5.26 -5.79 -15.55
N ILE A 482 5.19 -4.48 -15.81
CA ILE A 482 6.13 -3.50 -15.22
C ILE A 482 5.93 -3.43 -13.70
N GLY A 483 4.68 -3.29 -13.24
CA GLY A 483 4.35 -3.25 -11.82
C GLY A 483 4.73 -4.54 -11.10
N ASN A 484 4.53 -5.71 -11.72
CA ASN A 484 4.96 -7.00 -11.20
C ASN A 484 6.48 -7.08 -11.03
N ARG A 485 7.26 -6.63 -12.02
CA ARG A 485 8.72 -6.57 -11.92
C ARG A 485 9.15 -5.66 -10.78
N TYR A 486 8.62 -4.43 -10.71
CA TYR A 486 8.98 -3.48 -9.66
C TYR A 486 8.63 -4.01 -8.26
N PHE A 487 7.47 -4.66 -8.12
CA PHE A 487 7.06 -5.29 -6.87
C PHE A 487 7.99 -6.45 -6.48
N ASN A 488 8.33 -7.31 -7.44
CA ASN A 488 9.25 -8.42 -7.21
C ASN A 488 10.64 -7.91 -6.85
N ASP A 489 11.13 -6.83 -7.45
CA ASP A 489 12.42 -6.23 -7.08
C ASP A 489 12.43 -5.73 -5.63
N LEU A 490 11.33 -5.12 -5.17
CA LEU A 490 11.17 -4.69 -3.77
C LEU A 490 11.09 -5.89 -2.81
N LEU A 491 10.47 -6.99 -3.23
CA LEU A 491 10.45 -8.26 -2.51
C LEU A 491 11.86 -8.87 -2.42
N HIS A 492 12.62 -8.87 -3.52
CA HIS A 492 13.99 -9.36 -3.55
C HIS A 492 14.94 -8.53 -2.66
N ARG A 493 14.68 -7.22 -2.52
CA ARG A 493 15.40 -6.31 -1.61
C ARG A 493 14.95 -6.43 -0.14
N THR A 494 14.12 -7.42 0.21
CA THR A 494 13.61 -7.66 1.58
C THR A 494 12.83 -6.50 2.22
N MET A 495 12.51 -5.48 1.42
CA MET A 495 11.73 -4.30 1.83
C MET A 495 10.25 -4.64 2.00
N VAL A 496 9.78 -5.60 1.19
CA VAL A 496 8.46 -6.22 1.27
C VAL A 496 8.65 -7.67 1.69
N GLN A 497 7.81 -8.15 2.61
CA GLN A 497 7.84 -9.51 3.13
C GLN A 497 6.57 -10.26 2.70
N ARG A 498 6.71 -11.52 2.29
CA ARG A 498 5.57 -12.37 1.96
C ARG A 498 4.96 -12.92 3.24
N VAL A 499 3.64 -12.89 3.33
CA VAL A 499 2.87 -13.52 4.41
C VAL A 499 2.25 -14.80 3.86
N LEU A 500 2.72 -15.95 4.34
CA LEU A 500 2.13 -17.24 3.99
C LEU A 500 0.87 -17.44 4.83
N LEU A 501 -0.28 -17.40 4.15
CA LEU A 501 -1.56 -17.83 4.71
C LEU A 501 -1.84 -19.26 4.21
N ASP A 502 -2.65 -20.01 4.96
CA ASP A 502 -2.88 -21.47 4.80
C ASP A 502 -3.22 -21.97 3.38
N GLU A 503 -3.52 -21.09 2.41
CA GLU A 503 -3.93 -21.44 1.04
C GLU A 503 -3.12 -20.80 -0.10
N GLY A 504 -1.81 -20.55 0.06
CA GLY A 504 -0.94 -20.21 -1.08
C GLY A 504 -1.18 -18.84 -1.75
N HIS A 505 -1.96 -17.96 -1.11
CA HIS A 505 -2.28 -16.64 -1.64
C HIS A 505 -1.11 -15.64 -1.52
N ASN A 506 -1.09 -14.66 -2.42
CA ASN A 506 -0.03 -13.66 -2.58
C ASN A 506 -0.25 -12.45 -1.65
N CYS A 507 -0.20 -12.67 -0.34
CA CYS A 507 -0.29 -11.63 0.68
C CYS A 507 1.10 -11.13 1.08
N PHE A 508 1.21 -9.83 1.32
CA PHE A 508 2.48 -9.17 1.65
C PHE A 508 2.32 -8.13 2.76
N THR A 509 3.42 -7.82 3.42
CA THR A 509 3.53 -6.79 4.45
C THR A 509 4.90 -6.09 4.35
N ILE A 510 5.08 -5.00 5.06
CA ILE A 510 6.34 -4.24 5.07
C ILE A 510 6.82 -4.11 6.50
N HIS A 511 8.13 -4.23 6.69
CA HIS A 511 8.74 -4.10 8.00
C HIS A 511 8.61 -2.65 8.50
N ASP A 512 8.27 -2.47 9.77
CA ASP A 512 7.94 -1.14 10.32
C ASP A 512 9.09 -0.14 10.17
N LEU A 513 10.34 -0.58 10.37
CA LEU A 513 11.51 0.27 10.15
C LEU A 513 11.69 0.74 8.69
N PHE A 514 11.26 -0.06 7.69
CA PHE A 514 11.24 0.39 6.30
C PHE A 514 10.10 1.38 6.05
N LEU A 515 8.96 1.22 6.73
CA LEU A 515 7.89 2.19 6.69
C LEU A 515 8.33 3.52 7.34
N ASP A 516 9.11 3.47 8.41
CA ASP A 516 9.65 4.65 9.08
C ASP A 516 10.67 5.38 8.18
N VAL A 517 11.52 4.64 7.46
CA VAL A 517 12.34 5.23 6.38
C VAL A 517 11.46 5.84 5.29
N ALA A 518 10.41 5.15 4.85
CA ALA A 518 9.50 5.67 3.82
C ALA A 518 8.79 6.96 4.28
N LYS A 519 8.38 7.04 5.55
CA LYS A 519 7.76 8.22 6.17
C LYS A 519 8.74 9.38 6.30
N PHE A 520 9.96 9.10 6.80
CA PHE A 520 11.02 10.10 6.88
C PHE A 520 11.32 10.69 5.50
N VAL A 521 11.22 9.88 4.44
CA VAL A 521 11.48 10.29 3.08
C VAL A 521 10.27 10.94 2.38
N SER A 522 9.03 10.58 2.75
CA SER A 522 7.81 11.06 2.06
C SER A 522 7.50 12.53 2.27
N GLY A 523 8.06 13.16 3.31
CA GLY A 523 7.81 14.57 3.63
C GLY A 523 6.33 14.87 3.93
N GLU A 524 5.88 16.08 3.62
CA GLU A 524 4.52 16.56 3.95
C GLU A 524 3.43 16.17 2.93
N ASP A 525 3.77 15.50 1.82
CA ASP A 525 2.82 15.18 0.74
C ASP A 525 1.83 14.06 1.11
N ILE A 526 2.23 13.18 2.03
CA ILE A 526 1.45 12.02 2.47
C ILE A 526 1.16 12.15 3.96
N LEU A 527 -0.12 12.16 4.30
CA LEU A 527 -0.57 12.12 5.69
C LEU A 527 -1.33 10.83 5.96
N LYS A 528 -0.89 10.14 7.00
CA LYS A 528 -1.65 9.07 7.62
C LYS A 528 -2.15 9.57 8.96
N LEU A 529 -3.45 9.52 9.17
CA LEU A 529 -4.09 10.07 10.36
C LEU A 529 -4.98 9.02 11.00
N ASP A 530 -4.98 8.94 12.34
CA ASP A 530 -6.04 8.26 13.06
C ASP A 530 -7.29 9.16 13.06
N THR A 531 -8.47 8.56 12.97
CA THR A 531 -9.74 9.28 12.88
C THR A 531 -9.99 10.23 14.05
N GLN A 532 -9.47 9.92 15.23
CA GLN A 532 -9.57 10.80 16.40
C GLN A 532 -8.87 12.16 16.20
N TYR A 533 -7.88 12.23 15.30
CA TYR A 533 -7.14 13.46 15.02
C TYR A 533 -7.66 14.24 13.82
N MET A 534 -8.70 13.74 13.14
CA MET A 534 -9.29 14.39 11.96
C MET A 534 -9.74 15.85 12.21
N PRO A 535 -10.35 16.19 13.37
CA PRO A 535 -10.77 17.56 13.65
C PRO A 535 -9.62 18.57 13.79
N TYR A 536 -8.38 18.11 13.98
CA TYR A 536 -7.20 18.98 14.13
C TYR A 536 -6.49 19.29 12.80
N LEU A 537 -7.03 18.80 11.67
CA LEU A 537 -6.52 19.19 10.36
C LEU A 537 -6.67 20.70 10.16
N ASN A 538 -5.55 21.39 10.01
CA ASN A 538 -5.44 22.85 9.88
C ASN A 538 -5.22 23.28 8.41
N ASP A 539 -5.15 24.60 8.17
CA ASP A 539 -4.93 25.15 6.83
C ASP A 539 -3.61 24.72 6.16
N ALA A 540 -2.58 24.33 6.93
CA ALA A 540 -1.35 23.76 6.39
C ALA A 540 -1.58 22.41 5.67
N SER A 541 -2.71 21.75 5.96
CA SER A 541 -3.14 20.47 5.36
C SER A 541 -3.80 20.64 3.98
N GLN A 542 -3.98 21.87 3.47
CA GLN A 542 -4.58 22.11 2.15
C GLN A 542 -3.70 21.61 0.99
N ASN A 543 -2.39 21.47 1.20
CA ASN A 543 -1.45 20.99 0.19
C ASN A 543 -1.31 19.45 0.14
N LEU A 544 -2.05 18.72 0.98
CA LEU A 544 -2.01 17.26 1.01
C LEU A 544 -2.44 16.64 -0.32
N ARG A 545 -1.62 15.72 -0.82
CA ARG A 545 -1.88 15.01 -2.08
C ARG A 545 -2.34 13.58 -1.84
N TYR A 546 -1.95 13.00 -0.73
CA TYR A 546 -2.25 11.61 -0.39
C TYR A 546 -2.69 11.52 1.07
N LEU A 547 -3.92 11.04 1.30
CA LEU A 547 -4.49 10.92 2.63
C LEU A 547 -4.92 9.48 2.87
N SER A 548 -4.43 8.90 3.97
CA SER A 548 -4.91 7.63 4.50
C SER A 548 -5.48 7.82 5.90
N LEU A 549 -6.76 7.48 6.07
CA LEU A 549 -7.48 7.55 7.34
C LEU A 549 -7.52 6.14 7.93
N ALA A 550 -6.83 5.96 9.05
CA ALA A 550 -6.83 4.72 9.81
C ALA A 550 -7.90 4.82 10.90
N VAL A 551 -8.79 3.83 10.97
CA VAL A 551 -9.89 3.79 11.96
C VAL A 551 -9.66 2.66 12.95
N SER A 552 -9.61 2.97 14.24
CA SER A 552 -9.63 1.97 15.31
C SER A 552 -11.08 1.59 15.64
N SER A 553 -11.43 0.30 15.58
CA SER A 553 -12.78 -0.21 15.93
C SER A 553 -13.19 -0.06 17.40
N SER A 554 -12.35 0.48 18.29
CA SER A 554 -12.79 1.00 19.61
C SER A 554 -13.71 2.20 19.46
N ASP A 555 -13.63 2.88 18.31
CA ASP A 555 -14.32 4.12 18.06
C ASP A 555 -15.62 3.76 17.35
N HIS A 556 -16.73 3.76 18.08
CA HIS A 556 -18.07 3.78 17.48
C HIS A 556 -18.35 5.06 16.67
N MET A 557 -17.29 5.78 16.28
CA MET A 557 -17.33 7.08 15.65
C MET A 557 -17.66 6.92 14.17
N ILE A 558 -18.63 7.71 13.71
CA ILE A 558 -18.93 7.83 12.29
C ILE A 558 -17.83 8.71 11.69
N LEU A 559 -17.06 8.16 10.76
CA LEU A 559 -16.09 8.92 10.00
C LEU A 559 -16.83 9.82 9.00
N ASP A 560 -16.94 11.09 9.36
CA ASP A 560 -17.64 12.06 8.55
C ASP A 560 -16.72 12.82 7.59
N LEU A 561 -16.69 12.36 6.34
CA LEU A 561 -15.87 12.97 5.28
C LEU A 561 -16.38 14.37 4.88
N HIS A 562 -17.56 14.80 5.32
CA HIS A 562 -18.03 16.18 5.17
C HIS A 562 -17.12 17.20 5.89
N THR A 563 -16.44 16.78 6.95
CA THR A 563 -15.61 17.66 7.80
C THR A 563 -14.17 17.81 7.32
N LEU A 564 -13.79 17.16 6.20
CA LEU A 564 -12.44 17.27 5.65
C LEU A 564 -12.17 18.70 5.15
N PRO A 565 -11.21 19.45 5.73
CA PRO A 565 -10.86 20.79 5.27
C PRO A 565 -10.03 20.77 3.97
N VAL A 566 -9.69 19.58 3.48
CA VAL A 566 -8.81 19.39 2.32
C VAL A 566 -9.59 19.68 1.04
N THR A 567 -9.29 20.82 0.42
CA THR A 567 -9.95 21.25 -0.83
C THR A 567 -8.99 21.15 -2.01
N GLY A 568 -9.46 20.53 -3.10
CA GLY A 568 -8.88 20.63 -4.43
C GLY A 568 -7.50 20.02 -4.65
N GLY A 569 -6.68 19.67 -3.66
CA GLY A 569 -5.33 19.13 -3.87
C GLY A 569 -5.24 17.61 -3.96
N LEU A 570 -6.20 16.91 -3.36
CA LEU A 570 -6.10 15.50 -3.01
C LEU A 570 -6.18 14.58 -4.23
N ARG A 571 -5.26 13.61 -4.31
CA ARG A 571 -5.13 12.63 -5.40
C ARG A 571 -5.47 11.21 -4.96
N VAL A 572 -5.21 10.88 -3.71
CA VAL A 572 -5.57 9.59 -3.10
C VAL A 572 -6.27 9.83 -1.79
N LEU A 573 -7.44 9.22 -1.64
CA LEU A 573 -8.12 9.08 -0.36
C LEU A 573 -8.33 7.59 -0.10
N GLN A 574 -7.79 7.12 1.01
CA GLN A 574 -7.94 5.73 1.44
C GLN A 574 -8.47 5.69 2.87
N VAL A 575 -9.47 4.84 3.10
CA VAL A 575 -9.98 4.54 4.44
C VAL A 575 -9.58 3.11 4.78
N ILE A 576 -8.86 2.92 5.89
CA ILE A 576 -8.32 1.63 6.32
C ILE A 576 -8.79 1.31 7.73
N ASN A 577 -9.24 0.09 7.96
CA ASN A 577 -9.47 -0.41 9.32
C ASN A 577 -8.15 -0.84 9.95
N ALA A 578 -7.76 -0.18 11.06
CA ALA A 578 -6.50 -0.41 11.76
C ALA A 578 -6.52 -1.66 12.66
N LEU A 579 -7.71 -2.10 13.10
CA LEU A 579 -7.87 -3.23 14.05
C LEU A 579 -8.11 -4.58 13.39
N ASP A 580 -8.26 -4.64 12.06
CA ASP A 580 -8.39 -5.94 11.41
C ASP A 580 -7.10 -6.74 11.62
N ASP A 581 -7.22 -7.85 12.35
CA ASP A 581 -6.30 -8.98 12.29
C ASP A 581 -6.37 -9.52 10.86
N ASN A 582 -5.75 -8.78 9.93
CA ASN A 582 -5.82 -9.01 8.50
C ASN A 582 -5.41 -10.45 8.18
N LYS A 583 -4.57 -11.08 9.01
CA LYS A 583 -4.24 -12.50 8.89
C LYS A 583 -5.47 -13.40 9.03
N ARG A 584 -6.32 -13.21 10.05
CA ARG A 584 -7.57 -13.98 10.23
C ARG A 584 -8.60 -13.66 9.16
N TYR A 585 -8.71 -12.39 8.79
CA TYR A 585 -9.60 -11.98 7.71
C TYR A 585 -9.20 -12.68 6.40
N TYR A 586 -7.94 -12.56 5.97
CA TYR A 586 -7.50 -13.21 4.75
C TYR A 586 -7.54 -14.74 4.93
N SER A 587 -7.13 -15.32 6.06
CA SER A 587 -7.23 -16.77 6.26
C SER A 587 -8.68 -17.29 6.17
N SER A 588 -9.66 -16.56 6.69
CA SER A 588 -11.09 -16.94 6.63
C SER A 588 -11.75 -16.63 5.29
N PHE A 589 -11.38 -15.54 4.62
CA PHE A 589 -11.78 -15.20 3.25
C PHE A 589 -11.29 -16.26 2.26
N LEU A 590 -10.07 -16.75 2.46
CA LEU A 590 -9.42 -17.74 1.60
C LEU A 590 -9.93 -19.17 1.89
N GLN A 591 -9.96 -19.61 3.16
CA GLN A 591 -10.48 -20.94 3.55
C GLN A 591 -11.96 -21.17 3.20
N ASN A 592 -12.76 -20.11 3.06
CA ASN A 592 -14.19 -20.19 2.80
C ASN A 592 -14.58 -19.69 1.41
N ASN A 593 -13.85 -20.11 0.38
CA ASN A 593 -14.29 -20.13 -1.04
C ASN A 593 -15.67 -20.81 -1.30
N ARG A 594 -16.53 -21.00 -0.28
CA ARG A 594 -17.86 -21.58 -0.35
C ARG A 594 -18.96 -20.78 0.35
N ARG A 595 -18.66 -19.80 1.20
CA ARG A 595 -19.62 -18.83 1.76
C ARG A 595 -18.85 -17.58 2.22
N CYS A 596 -19.13 -16.41 1.62
CA CYS A 596 -18.76 -15.12 2.22
C CYS A 596 -19.03 -15.18 3.73
N ILE A 597 -18.05 -14.73 4.51
CA ILE A 597 -18.13 -14.64 5.96
C ILE A 597 -19.50 -14.10 6.34
N SER A 598 -20.22 -14.88 7.14
CA SER A 598 -21.48 -14.47 7.73
C SER A 598 -21.29 -13.13 8.43
N LYS A 599 -22.36 -12.34 8.54
CA LYS A 599 -22.50 -11.00 9.15
C LYS A 599 -21.81 -10.75 10.52
N LEU A 600 -21.05 -11.70 11.06
CA LEU A 600 -20.59 -11.81 12.43
C LEU A 600 -19.12 -11.39 12.67
N PHE A 601 -18.29 -11.15 11.65
CA PHE A 601 -16.85 -10.92 11.87
C PHE A 601 -16.19 -9.75 11.10
N CYS A 602 -16.92 -8.96 10.32
CA CYS A 602 -16.37 -7.79 9.64
C CYS A 602 -16.70 -6.52 10.45
N HIS A 603 -15.70 -5.91 11.10
CA HIS A 603 -15.85 -4.57 11.68
C HIS A 603 -15.91 -3.55 10.55
N HIS A 604 -17.10 -3.32 10.00
CA HIS A 604 -17.28 -2.29 8.98
C HIS A 604 -17.08 -0.90 9.59
N ILE A 605 -16.34 -0.03 8.91
CA ILE A 605 -16.18 1.37 9.31
C ILE A 605 -17.44 2.14 8.94
N ASN A 606 -18.07 2.80 9.91
CA ASN A 606 -19.17 3.72 9.60
C ASN A 606 -18.59 4.98 8.94
N VAL A 607 -18.74 5.11 7.62
CA VAL A 607 -18.30 6.28 6.85
C VAL A 607 -19.53 7.01 6.31
N THR A 608 -19.56 8.34 6.41
CA THR A 608 -20.50 9.19 5.69
C THR A 608 -19.75 9.98 4.61
N LEU A 609 -20.26 9.92 3.38
CA LEU A 609 -19.71 10.67 2.23
C LEU A 609 -20.52 11.95 2.03
N PRO A 610 -19.88 13.07 1.66
CA PRO A 610 -20.61 14.26 1.28
C PRO A 610 -21.42 14.06 0.01
N GLU A 611 -22.64 14.61 -0.01
CA GLU A 611 -23.48 14.61 -1.22
C GLU A 611 -22.78 15.31 -2.39
N ASP A 612 -21.97 16.34 -2.11
CA ASP A 612 -21.15 17.03 -3.10
C ASP A 612 -19.66 16.69 -2.96
N LEU A 613 -19.13 15.89 -3.90
CA LEU A 613 -17.72 15.52 -4.00
C LEU A 613 -16.90 16.45 -4.92
N ARG A 614 -17.46 17.57 -5.42
CA ARG A 614 -16.74 18.48 -6.34
C ARG A 614 -15.46 19.07 -5.75
N GLY A 615 -15.39 19.20 -4.43
CA GLY A 615 -14.17 19.61 -3.71
C GLY A 615 -12.98 18.67 -3.92
N LEU A 616 -13.23 17.41 -4.29
CA LEU A 616 -12.23 16.35 -4.45
C LEU A 616 -11.92 16.03 -5.94
N ARG A 617 -12.19 16.96 -6.86
CA ARG A 617 -12.10 16.78 -8.32
C ARG A 617 -10.76 16.26 -8.88
N HIS A 618 -9.66 16.37 -8.13
CA HIS A 618 -8.34 15.86 -8.53
C HIS A 618 -8.03 14.43 -8.03
N LEU A 619 -8.98 13.79 -7.35
CA LEU A 619 -8.86 12.40 -6.93
C LEU A 619 -8.61 11.49 -8.13
N ARG A 620 -7.61 10.63 -7.99
CA ARG A 620 -7.22 9.58 -8.94
C ARG A 620 -7.48 8.20 -8.38
N ALA A 621 -7.39 8.03 -7.05
CA ALA A 621 -7.75 6.79 -6.37
C ALA A 621 -8.61 7.09 -5.14
N LEU A 622 -9.73 6.37 -5.03
CA LEU A 622 -10.63 6.39 -3.89
C LEU A 622 -10.83 4.95 -3.41
N ASP A 623 -10.43 4.68 -2.17
CA ASP A 623 -10.60 3.39 -1.53
C ASP A 623 -11.46 3.54 -0.27
N LEU A 624 -12.66 2.98 -0.36
CA LEU A 624 -13.70 2.96 0.66
C LEU A 624 -13.98 1.53 1.14
N SER A 625 -13.01 0.63 0.95
CA SER A 625 -13.15 -0.77 1.30
C SER A 625 -13.51 -0.98 2.77
N ARG A 626 -14.24 -2.06 3.03
CA ARG A 626 -14.68 -2.47 4.38
C ARG A 626 -15.43 -1.39 5.16
N SER A 627 -16.10 -0.47 4.47
CA SER A 627 -17.00 0.50 5.10
C SER A 627 -18.43 -0.02 5.16
N ALA A 628 -19.22 0.53 6.08
CA ALA A 628 -20.65 0.24 6.23
C ALA A 628 -21.52 1.01 5.21
N LEU A 629 -20.89 1.69 4.23
CA LEU A 629 -21.55 2.48 3.19
C LEU A 629 -22.60 1.64 2.45
N THR A 630 -23.80 2.20 2.33
CA THR A 630 -24.95 1.57 1.66
C THR A 630 -25.21 2.14 0.27
N SER A 631 -24.68 3.32 -0.04
CA SER A 631 -24.76 3.98 -1.33
C SER A 631 -23.55 4.87 -1.59
N LEU A 632 -23.34 5.22 -2.85
CA LEU A 632 -22.45 6.31 -3.28
C LEU A 632 -23.31 7.49 -3.74
N PRO A 633 -22.89 8.74 -3.51
CA PRO A 633 -23.61 9.92 -4.00
C PRO A 633 -23.50 10.04 -5.53
N GLU A 634 -24.49 10.67 -6.18
CA GLU A 634 -24.46 10.94 -7.63
C GLU A 634 -23.32 11.90 -8.04
N SER A 635 -22.80 12.69 -7.10
CA SER A 635 -21.62 13.53 -7.37
C SER A 635 -20.33 12.73 -7.60
N ILE A 636 -20.33 11.40 -7.41
CA ILE A 636 -19.17 10.56 -7.75
C ILE A 636 -18.77 10.71 -9.22
N GLY A 637 -19.74 10.96 -10.12
CA GLY A 637 -19.49 11.21 -11.54
C GLY A 637 -18.72 12.50 -11.83
N GLU A 638 -18.64 13.43 -10.86
CA GLU A 638 -17.87 14.67 -10.98
C GLU A 638 -16.37 14.48 -10.73
N LEU A 639 -15.95 13.31 -10.23
CA LEU A 639 -14.53 12.97 -10.02
C LEU A 639 -13.85 12.58 -11.33
N LYS A 640 -13.79 13.50 -12.29
CA LYS A 640 -13.35 13.31 -13.69
C LYS A 640 -11.96 12.68 -13.83
N LEU A 641 -11.08 12.87 -12.84
CA LEU A 641 -9.72 12.33 -12.85
C LEU A 641 -9.60 10.95 -12.18
N LEU A 642 -10.69 10.40 -11.64
CA LEU A 642 -10.70 9.13 -10.92
C LEU A 642 -10.35 7.97 -11.87
N ARG A 643 -9.42 7.14 -11.42
CA ARG A 643 -8.87 5.99 -12.16
C ARG A 643 -9.01 4.68 -11.39
N TYR A 644 -9.08 4.76 -10.07
CA TYR A 644 -9.24 3.64 -9.16
C TYR A 644 -10.39 3.92 -8.19
N LEU A 645 -11.37 3.03 -8.17
CA LEU A 645 -12.45 3.01 -7.18
C LEU A 645 -12.52 1.63 -6.55
N CYS A 646 -12.36 1.58 -5.23
CA CYS A 646 -12.50 0.36 -4.46
C CYS A 646 -13.64 0.51 -3.46
N ILE A 647 -14.65 -0.34 -3.60
CA ILE A 647 -15.79 -0.48 -2.68
C ILE A 647 -15.90 -1.92 -2.18
N PHE A 648 -14.76 -2.61 -2.11
CA PHE A 648 -14.63 -3.97 -1.60
C PHE A 648 -15.29 -4.11 -0.23
N GLU A 649 -16.11 -5.14 -0.03
CA GLU A 649 -16.82 -5.41 1.24
C GLU A 649 -17.60 -4.22 1.82
N THR A 650 -18.15 -3.39 0.96
CA THR A 650 -19.17 -2.39 1.35
C THR A 650 -20.57 -3.00 1.34
N ARG A 651 -21.56 -2.26 1.86
CA ARG A 651 -22.99 -2.64 1.82
C ARG A 651 -23.73 -2.01 0.64
N ILE A 652 -23.00 -1.53 -0.36
CA ILE A 652 -23.57 -0.87 -1.53
C ILE A 652 -24.37 -1.87 -2.36
N ALA A 653 -25.67 -1.60 -2.50
CA ALA A 653 -26.58 -2.47 -3.26
C ALA A 653 -26.66 -2.10 -4.75
N LYS A 654 -26.48 -0.82 -5.07
CA LYS A 654 -26.55 -0.29 -6.45
C LYS A 654 -25.48 0.79 -6.62
N LEU A 655 -24.82 0.79 -7.77
CA LEU A 655 -23.95 1.90 -8.18
C LEU A 655 -24.80 3.01 -8.83
N PRO A 656 -24.50 4.29 -8.58
CA PRO A 656 -25.21 5.41 -9.20
C PRO A 656 -24.92 5.47 -10.72
N GLU A 657 -25.88 5.96 -11.52
CA GLU A 657 -25.72 6.06 -12.99
C GLU A 657 -24.63 7.05 -13.38
N SER A 658 -24.42 8.10 -12.59
CA SER A 658 -23.35 9.09 -12.76
C SER A 658 -21.94 8.49 -12.83
N ILE A 659 -21.72 7.28 -12.28
CA ILE A 659 -20.41 6.59 -12.35
C ILE A 659 -19.98 6.39 -13.80
N CYS A 660 -20.92 6.28 -14.75
CA CYS A 660 -20.66 6.13 -16.19
C CYS A 660 -20.03 7.39 -16.82
N SER A 661 -19.99 8.51 -16.09
CA SER A 661 -19.28 9.74 -16.49
C SER A 661 -17.76 9.66 -16.21
N LEU A 662 -17.31 8.63 -15.50
CA LEU A 662 -15.90 8.43 -15.15
C LEU A 662 -15.12 7.77 -16.30
N TYR A 663 -14.99 8.47 -17.44
CA TYR A 663 -14.32 7.94 -18.64
C TYR A 663 -12.85 7.54 -18.45
N ASN A 664 -12.21 8.03 -17.38
CA ASN A 664 -10.83 7.72 -16.99
C ASN A 664 -10.70 6.52 -16.04
N LEU A 665 -11.81 5.97 -15.53
CA LEU A 665 -11.80 4.87 -14.58
C LEU A 665 -11.13 3.65 -15.22
N LYS A 666 -10.10 3.11 -14.56
CA LYS A 666 -9.35 1.94 -15.01
C LYS A 666 -9.64 0.71 -14.17
N VAL A 667 -9.82 0.90 -12.87
CA VAL A 667 -10.01 -0.18 -11.89
C VAL A 667 -11.27 0.12 -11.10
N LEU A 668 -12.21 -0.82 -11.14
CA LEU A 668 -13.38 -0.85 -10.29
C LEU A 668 -13.36 -2.17 -9.52
N ASP A 669 -13.04 -2.08 -8.23
CA ASP A 669 -13.16 -3.21 -7.31
C ASP A 669 -14.48 -3.14 -6.55
N ALA A 670 -15.45 -3.93 -7.03
CA ALA A 670 -16.81 -4.01 -6.53
C ALA A 670 -17.13 -5.42 -6.01
N ARG A 671 -16.13 -6.10 -5.45
CA ARG A 671 -16.28 -7.36 -4.71
C ARG A 671 -17.02 -7.11 -3.39
N THR A 672 -18.34 -7.02 -3.48
CA THR A 672 -19.29 -6.95 -2.36
C THR A 672 -20.40 -7.97 -2.58
N ASN A 673 -20.86 -8.59 -1.50
CA ASN A 673 -21.97 -9.54 -1.52
C ASN A 673 -23.36 -8.87 -1.59
N MET A 674 -23.42 -7.54 -1.46
CA MET A 674 -24.69 -6.79 -1.46
C MET A 674 -25.04 -6.20 -2.82
N LEU A 675 -24.06 -6.02 -3.72
CA LEU A 675 -24.27 -5.39 -5.02
C LEU A 675 -25.19 -6.25 -5.89
N ARG A 676 -26.29 -5.65 -6.35
CA ARG A 676 -27.32 -6.30 -7.17
C ARG A 676 -27.44 -5.71 -8.56
N GLU A 677 -27.07 -4.45 -8.74
CA GLU A 677 -27.25 -3.72 -9.99
C GLU A 677 -26.01 -2.86 -10.29
N LEU A 678 -25.51 -3.00 -11.51
CA LEU A 678 -24.56 -2.09 -12.15
C LEU A 678 -25.35 -1.07 -12.99
N PRO A 679 -24.79 0.12 -13.27
CA PRO A 679 -25.45 1.15 -14.06
C PRO A 679 -25.72 0.67 -15.49
N GLN A 680 -26.76 1.21 -16.12
CA GLN A 680 -27.20 0.82 -17.48
C GLN A 680 -26.17 1.21 -18.55
N ASP A 681 -25.48 2.33 -18.35
CA ASP A 681 -24.53 2.89 -19.31
C ASP A 681 -23.08 2.44 -19.09
N ILE A 682 -22.86 1.24 -18.54
CA ILE A 682 -21.51 0.75 -18.18
C ILE A 682 -20.52 0.82 -19.36
N GLN A 683 -21.01 0.70 -20.60
CA GLN A 683 -20.22 0.83 -21.83
C GLN A 683 -19.47 2.17 -21.97
N LYS A 684 -19.90 3.21 -21.24
CA LYS A 684 -19.24 4.53 -21.22
C LYS A 684 -17.91 4.50 -20.48
N LEU A 685 -17.64 3.50 -19.64
CA LEU A 685 -16.37 3.32 -18.94
C LEU A 685 -15.25 2.81 -19.87
N VAL A 686 -15.00 3.52 -20.97
CA VAL A 686 -14.12 3.09 -22.08
C VAL A 686 -12.66 2.86 -21.70
N SER A 687 -12.20 3.39 -20.57
CA SER A 687 -10.84 3.19 -20.05
C SER A 687 -10.72 2.02 -19.07
N LEU A 688 -11.84 1.37 -18.71
CA LEU A 688 -11.89 0.31 -17.70
C LEU A 688 -11.07 -0.90 -18.16
N GLN A 689 -10.20 -1.35 -17.28
CA GLN A 689 -9.27 -2.47 -17.49
C GLN A 689 -9.53 -3.60 -16.50
N HIS A 690 -9.90 -3.30 -15.26
CA HIS A 690 -10.14 -4.31 -14.25
C HIS A 690 -11.49 -4.07 -13.59
N LEU A 691 -12.41 -5.03 -13.76
CA LEU A 691 -13.69 -5.08 -13.08
C LEU A 691 -13.73 -6.32 -12.18
N SER A 692 -13.55 -6.12 -10.89
CA SER A 692 -13.59 -7.20 -9.89
C SER A 692 -14.97 -7.22 -9.24
N LEU A 693 -15.67 -8.34 -9.38
CA LEU A 693 -16.99 -8.60 -8.83
C LEU A 693 -16.94 -9.83 -7.91
N ASP A 694 -17.83 -9.85 -6.92
CA ASP A 694 -17.96 -10.98 -6.01
C ASP A 694 -18.53 -12.22 -6.73
N LEU A 695 -17.91 -13.38 -6.48
CA LEU A 695 -18.27 -14.64 -7.15
C LEU A 695 -19.70 -15.10 -6.81
N TRP A 696 -20.22 -14.74 -5.64
CA TRP A 696 -21.55 -15.16 -5.16
C TRP A 696 -22.58 -14.04 -5.08
N SER A 697 -22.26 -12.85 -5.57
CA SER A 697 -23.23 -11.76 -5.70
C SER A 697 -24.50 -12.17 -6.48
N PRO A 698 -25.68 -11.64 -6.21
CA PRO A 698 -26.88 -11.88 -7.02
C PRO A 698 -26.90 -11.07 -8.34
N LEU A 699 -25.88 -10.25 -8.61
CA LEU A 699 -25.79 -9.34 -9.77
C LEU A 699 -25.91 -10.08 -11.11
N CYS A 700 -26.72 -9.50 -12.00
CA CYS A 700 -26.72 -9.81 -13.43
C CYS A 700 -25.99 -8.70 -14.19
N MET A 701 -25.23 -9.07 -15.22
CA MET A 701 -24.41 -8.12 -15.96
C MET A 701 -25.31 -7.25 -16.88
N PRO A 702 -25.11 -5.92 -16.92
CA PRO A 702 -25.88 -5.04 -17.78
C PRO A 702 -25.44 -5.16 -19.25
N ARG A 703 -26.35 -4.88 -20.18
CA ARG A 703 -26.06 -4.81 -21.62
C ARG A 703 -24.93 -3.81 -21.90
N GLY A 704 -24.14 -4.10 -22.93
CA GLY A 704 -23.08 -3.19 -23.38
C GLY A 704 -21.72 -3.46 -22.72
N ILE A 705 -21.62 -4.41 -21.80
CA ILE A 705 -20.33 -4.83 -21.22
C ILE A 705 -19.35 -5.26 -22.31
N GLY A 706 -19.80 -5.89 -23.40
CA GLY A 706 -18.97 -6.29 -24.53
C GLY A 706 -18.33 -5.11 -25.30
N LYS A 707 -18.79 -3.88 -25.07
CA LYS A 707 -18.20 -2.67 -25.65
C LYS A 707 -16.93 -2.23 -24.91
N LEU A 708 -16.64 -2.76 -23.73
CA LEU A 708 -15.44 -2.47 -22.94
C LEU A 708 -14.20 -3.18 -23.50
N LYS A 709 -13.73 -2.74 -24.67
CA LYS A 709 -12.61 -3.40 -25.41
C LYS A 709 -11.29 -3.41 -24.66
N ARG A 710 -11.11 -2.53 -23.68
CA ARG A 710 -9.88 -2.42 -22.86
C ARG A 710 -9.93 -3.29 -21.61
N LEU A 711 -11.04 -3.97 -21.35
CA LEU A 711 -11.20 -4.82 -20.17
C LEU A 711 -10.26 -6.01 -20.26
N LYS A 712 -9.44 -6.16 -19.23
CA LYS A 712 -8.39 -7.18 -19.10
C LYS A 712 -8.70 -8.22 -18.03
N THR A 713 -9.41 -7.81 -16.99
CA THR A 713 -9.82 -8.67 -15.89
C THR A 713 -11.30 -8.48 -15.64
N LEU A 714 -12.03 -9.59 -15.66
CA LEU A 714 -13.41 -9.69 -15.24
C LEU A 714 -13.53 -10.97 -14.43
N THR A 715 -13.76 -10.87 -13.13
CA THR A 715 -13.80 -12.06 -12.26
C THR A 715 -15.08 -12.87 -12.45
N ARG A 716 -16.18 -12.21 -12.86
CA ARG A 716 -17.47 -12.86 -13.05
C ARG A 716 -18.30 -12.26 -14.18
N TYR A 717 -19.00 -13.13 -14.89
CA TYR A 717 -20.00 -12.79 -15.90
C TYR A 717 -21.30 -13.55 -15.63
N SER A 718 -22.38 -12.84 -15.29
CA SER A 718 -23.67 -13.44 -14.96
C SER A 718 -24.71 -13.09 -16.00
N VAL A 719 -25.23 -14.10 -16.71
CA VAL A 719 -26.30 -13.96 -17.70
C VAL A 719 -27.65 -13.95 -16.99
N GLY A 720 -28.52 -13.00 -17.36
CA GLY A 720 -29.88 -12.93 -16.84
C GLY A 720 -30.91 -12.70 -17.94
N THR A 721 -32.20 -12.77 -17.57
CA THR A 721 -33.33 -12.76 -18.51
C THR A 721 -33.98 -11.41 -18.74
N GLY A 722 -33.62 -10.38 -17.96
CA GLY A 722 -34.17 -9.04 -18.08
C GLY A 722 -33.73 -8.32 -19.37
N ASN A 723 -34.55 -7.39 -19.85
CA ASN A 723 -34.28 -6.58 -21.04
C ASN A 723 -33.02 -5.70 -20.93
N TRP A 724 -32.46 -5.55 -19.72
CA TRP A 724 -31.28 -4.76 -19.42
C TRP A 724 -30.04 -5.64 -19.20
N HIS A 725 -30.21 -6.97 -19.17
CA HIS A 725 -29.11 -7.90 -18.97
C HIS A 725 -28.39 -8.22 -20.28
N CYS A 726 -27.07 -8.36 -20.20
CA CYS A 726 -26.23 -8.70 -21.33
C CYS A 726 -26.55 -10.10 -21.86
N ASN A 727 -26.31 -10.27 -23.16
CA ASN A 727 -26.31 -11.59 -23.79
C ASN A 727 -24.95 -12.27 -23.58
N ILE A 728 -24.89 -13.60 -23.52
CA ILE A 728 -23.64 -14.35 -23.52
C ILE A 728 -22.76 -14.05 -24.75
N ALA A 729 -23.37 -13.73 -25.90
CA ALA A 729 -22.66 -13.34 -27.12
C ALA A 729 -21.74 -12.12 -26.93
N GLU A 730 -22.01 -11.23 -25.96
CA GLU A 730 -21.15 -10.08 -25.69
C GLU A 730 -19.76 -10.48 -25.16
N LEU A 731 -19.57 -11.70 -24.65
CA LEU A 731 -18.26 -12.19 -24.25
C LEU A 731 -17.28 -12.28 -25.43
N HIS A 732 -17.77 -12.62 -26.63
CA HIS A 732 -16.97 -12.66 -27.86
C HIS A 732 -16.19 -11.37 -28.12
N HIS A 733 -16.77 -10.27 -27.68
CA HIS A 733 -16.25 -8.93 -27.90
C HIS A 733 -15.16 -8.52 -26.90
N LEU A 734 -14.95 -9.30 -25.84
CA LEU A 734 -13.99 -9.05 -24.76
C LEU A 734 -12.70 -9.85 -24.96
N VAL A 735 -12.02 -9.60 -26.07
CA VAL A 735 -10.84 -10.37 -26.53
C VAL A 735 -9.58 -10.22 -25.66
N ASN A 736 -9.55 -9.23 -24.77
CA ASN A 736 -8.40 -8.93 -23.92
C ASN A 736 -8.53 -9.49 -22.50
N ILE A 737 -9.57 -10.28 -22.20
CA ILE A 737 -9.72 -10.87 -20.86
C ILE A 737 -8.65 -11.96 -20.67
N HIS A 738 -8.00 -11.93 -19.51
CA HIS A 738 -7.06 -12.97 -19.07
C HIS A 738 -7.23 -13.22 -17.56
N GLY A 739 -6.81 -14.41 -17.13
CA GLY A 739 -7.03 -14.90 -15.76
C GLY A 739 -8.27 -15.78 -15.66
N GLU A 740 -8.82 -15.88 -14.45
CA GLU A 740 -10.01 -16.69 -14.18
C GLU A 740 -11.29 -15.87 -14.39
N LEU A 741 -12.24 -16.43 -15.14
CA LEU A 741 -13.57 -15.87 -15.38
C LEU A 741 -14.63 -16.88 -14.95
N CYS A 742 -15.42 -16.53 -13.94
CA CYS A 742 -16.57 -17.34 -13.53
C CYS A 742 -17.82 -16.93 -14.32
N ILE A 743 -18.40 -17.84 -15.10
CA ILE A 743 -19.65 -17.58 -15.83
C ILE A 743 -20.82 -18.23 -15.09
N THR A 744 -21.80 -17.42 -14.69
CA THR A 744 -23.01 -17.87 -13.98
C THR A 744 -24.28 -17.57 -14.77
N GLY A 745 -25.38 -18.25 -14.47
CA GLY A 745 -26.67 -18.01 -15.13
C GLY A 745 -26.80 -18.63 -16.52
N LEU A 746 -25.95 -19.61 -16.87
CA LEU A 746 -25.97 -20.29 -18.18
C LEU A 746 -27.31 -20.98 -18.49
N SER A 747 -28.09 -21.38 -17.48
CA SER A 747 -29.44 -21.92 -17.66
C SER A 747 -30.43 -20.91 -18.28
N GLN A 748 -30.09 -19.61 -18.27
CA GLN A 748 -30.89 -18.54 -18.85
C GLN A 748 -30.54 -18.26 -20.32
N VAL A 749 -29.54 -18.93 -20.88
CA VAL A 749 -29.18 -18.80 -22.30
C VAL A 749 -30.15 -19.62 -23.13
N THR A 750 -31.04 -18.94 -23.85
CA THR A 750 -32.10 -19.59 -24.65
C THR A 750 -31.74 -19.76 -26.13
N ASN A 751 -30.75 -19.00 -26.62
CA ASN A 751 -30.34 -19.01 -28.03
C ASN A 751 -28.98 -19.71 -28.21
N ILE A 752 -28.96 -20.73 -29.06
CA ILE A 752 -27.77 -21.54 -29.36
C ILE A 752 -26.74 -20.72 -30.13
N ASP A 753 -27.18 -19.84 -31.04
CA ASP A 753 -26.28 -19.02 -31.85
C ASP A 753 -25.48 -18.02 -30.99
N ASP A 754 -26.09 -17.51 -29.93
CA ASP A 754 -25.44 -16.60 -28.99
C ASP A 754 -24.36 -17.32 -28.17
N ALA A 755 -24.63 -18.55 -27.75
CA ALA A 755 -23.65 -19.41 -27.08
C ALA A 755 -22.49 -19.78 -28.00
N GLN A 756 -22.77 -20.09 -29.28
CA GLN A 756 -21.73 -20.33 -30.29
C GLN A 756 -20.88 -19.08 -30.55
N THR A 757 -21.53 -17.91 -30.63
CA THR A 757 -20.87 -16.63 -30.87
C THR A 757 -19.92 -16.26 -29.74
N ALA A 758 -20.29 -16.53 -28.48
CA ALA A 758 -19.42 -16.33 -27.33
C ALA A 758 -18.06 -17.05 -27.46
N ASN A 759 -17.98 -18.08 -28.31
CA ASN A 759 -16.77 -18.80 -28.70
C ASN A 759 -15.90 -19.18 -27.48
N LEU A 760 -16.55 -19.72 -26.45
CA LEU A 760 -15.92 -20.19 -25.22
C LEU A 760 -15.13 -21.48 -25.51
N VAL A 761 -13.94 -21.33 -26.09
CA VAL A 761 -12.96 -22.43 -26.17
C VAL A 761 -12.26 -22.45 -24.81
N GLY A 762 -12.56 -23.46 -24.01
CA GLY A 762 -12.04 -23.63 -22.64
C GLY A 762 -10.54 -23.83 -22.58
#